data_AF-A0AAU1NVU0-F1
#
_entry.id   AF-A0AAU1NVU0-F1
#
_cell.length_a   1.000
_cell.length_b   1.000
_cell.length_c   1.000
_cell.angle_alpha   90.00
_cell.angle_beta   90.00
_cell.angle_gamma   90.00
#
_symmetry.space_group_name_H-M   'P 1'
#
loop_
_entity.id
_entity.type
_entity.pdbx_description
1 polymer ?
#
loop_
_entity_poly.entity_id
_entity_poly.type
_entity_poly.pdbx_seq_one_letter_code
_entity_poly.pdbx_strand_id
1 'polypeptide(L)'
;MTWADAFPNLLIGLREGLEAGLVVSILLAALRRTAGEGRRASTAPVWLGVVGAVAVAASFATVLTFSTDVLSSRGQEMVGGLLSVLAVFLVTWMVFWMRKTAASLSGELRSKVAAASQVGAGALAATAFLAVGREGLETTLFLWTAARASGETVSPLVGAGLGLALACLVCWLLFRRAIRINLGVFFSRTALALLVITAGVLAYGLGELQNAGLLPGRTWLAFDVSGTIPTSSWWVTLITGVTELTTRMTVLQVVAWAVYLGVAVTLFVRAARSPATAGSAPATNSSPAAAGQPAPAGAPAPQAQTVPADGPSAPQDRAGFLSRRNPWAVGTVIVVVPALLAAGAVVLLPSGGSTAAGTRVTVSSSGCATGWSSAHSGAQTFQVVNRSGRAGEINLDNASGAIVAEIETLGPATTGTMSATLGTGQYTFKCLMSGHGTTSSQTVSIGAGSGSGGKAPVAVKRVSLADLKPATVQYRAYVAPKLATLAGQVATVRTDIAHHHLDTARKDWLPAQLTWDEVGAAYGSFGDLGDAIDGLPQGLPGGVHDKDFTGLHRLEYGLWHKAGTGELLPVADRLKTDVATLRKKLPQVTVDPTDLPLRSHEILEDALRDRLTGAADQGSGDMYAETEADIKGTRVVLDELAPLVKPRSPKLLPTAAAQLDSLESALRATRTHGGWQPFPDVPLAERQQVDARIGSVLETLASVPDLLEVPISR
;
A
#
# COMPACT_ATOMS: atom_id res chain seq x y z
N MET A 1 -13.05 -17.36 23.23
CA MET A 1 -13.56 -15.97 23.24
C MET A 1 -13.19 -15.34 24.56
N THR A 2 -12.13 -14.56 24.55
CA THR A 2 -11.59 -13.83 25.69
C THR A 2 -12.11 -12.40 25.60
N TRP A 3 -12.90 -11.96 26.58
CA TRP A 3 -13.46 -10.59 26.63
C TRP A 3 -12.38 -9.52 26.56
N ALA A 4 -11.17 -9.88 26.97
CA ALA A 4 -9.95 -9.10 26.87
C ALA A 4 -9.65 -8.59 25.45
N ASP A 5 -9.80 -9.44 24.44
CA ASP A 5 -9.40 -9.14 23.06
C ASP A 5 -10.50 -8.37 22.31
N ALA A 6 -11.73 -8.40 22.84
CA ALA A 6 -12.88 -7.69 22.30
C ALA A 6 -13.02 -6.27 22.87
N PHE A 7 -12.50 -6.02 24.09
CA PHE A 7 -12.73 -4.77 24.81
C PHE A 7 -12.11 -3.52 24.15
N PRO A 8 -10.87 -3.54 23.63
CA PRO A 8 -10.28 -2.39 22.95
C PRO A 8 -11.10 -1.96 21.72
N ASN A 9 -11.44 -2.93 20.88
CA ASN A 9 -12.23 -2.70 19.68
C ASN A 9 -13.68 -2.29 19.99
N LEU A 10 -14.22 -2.73 21.13
CA LEU A 10 -15.50 -2.23 21.65
C LEU A 10 -15.43 -0.75 22.00
N LEU A 11 -14.37 -0.29 22.67
CA LEU A 11 -14.22 1.13 23.00
C LEU A 11 -14.01 1.99 21.75
N ILE A 12 -13.24 1.50 20.78
CA ILE A 12 -13.05 2.16 19.48
C ILE A 12 -14.39 2.24 18.74
N GLY A 13 -15.06 1.11 18.51
CA GLY A 13 -16.36 1.08 17.82
C GLY A 13 -17.44 1.89 18.51
N LEU A 14 -17.45 1.92 19.85
CA LEU A 14 -18.38 2.74 20.63
C LEU A 14 -18.13 4.24 20.42
N ARG A 15 -16.87 4.67 20.45
CA ARG A 15 -16.51 6.08 20.28
C ARG A 15 -16.82 6.57 18.87
N GLU A 16 -16.20 5.94 17.87
CA GLU A 16 -16.31 6.41 16.49
C GLU A 16 -17.76 6.28 15.98
N GLY A 17 -18.45 5.21 16.41
CA GLY A 17 -19.89 5.04 16.17
C GLY A 17 -20.76 6.13 16.81
N LEU A 18 -20.38 6.64 17.98
CA LEU A 18 -21.08 7.76 18.62
C LEU A 18 -20.83 9.08 17.90
N GLU A 19 -19.60 9.31 17.43
CA GLU A 19 -19.24 10.52 16.69
C GLU A 19 -20.00 10.61 15.36
N ALA A 20 -19.95 9.54 14.56
CA ALA A 20 -20.75 9.42 13.35
C ALA A 20 -22.27 9.49 13.63
N GLY A 21 -22.73 8.75 14.66
CA GLY A 21 -24.14 8.67 15.03
C GLY A 21 -24.72 9.99 15.55
N LEU A 22 -23.92 10.82 16.24
CA LEU A 22 -24.32 12.15 16.68
C LEU A 22 -24.50 13.11 15.51
N VAL A 23 -23.60 13.08 14.52
CA VAL A 23 -23.75 13.89 13.30
C VAL A 23 -25.03 13.49 12.55
N VAL A 24 -25.26 12.19 12.36
CA VAL A 24 -26.49 11.68 11.73
C VAL A 24 -27.73 12.11 12.54
N SER A 25 -27.68 12.02 13.87
CA SER A 25 -28.79 12.44 14.74
C SER A 25 -29.09 13.93 14.62
N ILE A 26 -28.08 14.78 14.49
CA ILE A 26 -28.22 16.23 14.27
C ILE A 26 -28.85 16.51 12.90
N LEU A 27 -28.39 15.84 11.84
CA LEU A 27 -28.95 15.98 10.49
C LEU A 27 -30.42 15.53 10.43
N LEU A 28 -30.75 14.39 11.06
CA LEU A 28 -32.12 13.89 11.16
C LEU A 28 -33.02 14.82 12.01
N ALA A 29 -32.50 15.39 13.09
CA ALA A 29 -33.23 16.34 13.93
C ALA A 29 -33.50 17.66 13.20
N ALA A 30 -32.54 18.12 12.39
CA ALA A 30 -32.71 19.31 11.55
C ALA A 30 -33.77 19.11 10.47
N LEU A 31 -33.76 17.95 9.79
CA LEU A 31 -34.78 17.57 8.82
C LEU A 31 -36.19 17.50 9.42
N ARG A 32 -36.32 16.96 10.64
CA ARG A 32 -37.61 16.95 11.35
C ARG A 32 -38.08 18.35 11.72
N ARG A 33 -37.15 19.27 12.02
CA ARG A 33 -37.48 20.65 12.41
C ARG A 33 -37.92 21.50 11.21
N THR A 34 -37.36 21.28 10.02
CA THR A 34 -37.70 22.04 8.81
C THR A 34 -39.00 21.60 8.14
N ALA A 35 -39.48 20.38 8.39
CA ALA A 35 -40.66 19.84 7.70
C ALA A 35 -42.03 20.34 8.23
N GLY A 36 -42.08 21.01 9.39
CA GLY A 36 -43.32 21.53 10.00
C GLY A 36 -44.31 20.44 10.43
N GLU A 37 -45.25 20.79 11.31
CA GLU A 37 -46.29 19.87 11.78
C GLU A 37 -47.22 19.48 10.61
N GLY A 38 -47.12 18.22 10.15
CA GLY A 38 -48.02 17.63 9.14
C GLY A 38 -47.35 16.97 7.91
N ARG A 39 -46.05 17.19 7.64
CA ARG A 39 -45.32 16.49 6.55
C ARG A 39 -44.18 15.63 7.08
N ARG A 40 -44.10 14.37 6.66
CA ARG A 40 -42.93 13.52 6.90
C ARG A 40 -41.76 14.01 6.04
N ALA A 41 -40.74 14.59 6.68
CA ALA A 41 -39.46 14.87 6.03
C ALA A 41 -38.88 13.56 5.48
N SER A 42 -38.46 13.54 4.21
CA SER A 42 -37.77 12.38 3.66
C SER A 42 -36.36 12.28 4.25
N THR A 43 -36.12 11.26 5.08
CA THR A 43 -34.79 10.96 5.64
C THR A 43 -33.93 10.14 4.68
N ALA A 44 -34.46 9.74 3.52
CA ALA A 44 -33.78 8.90 2.55
C ALA A 44 -32.41 9.45 2.10
N PRO A 45 -32.23 10.77 1.87
CA PRO A 45 -30.92 11.29 1.45
C PRO A 45 -29.82 11.10 2.50
N VAL A 46 -30.14 11.27 3.79
CA VAL A 46 -29.18 11.06 4.88
C VAL A 46 -28.77 9.59 4.94
N TRP A 47 -29.74 8.67 4.87
CA TRP A 47 -29.44 7.23 4.87
C TRP A 47 -28.69 6.76 3.63
N LEU A 48 -28.93 7.35 2.45
CA LEU A 48 -28.14 7.08 1.25
C LEU A 48 -26.67 7.50 1.44
N GLY A 49 -26.43 8.67 2.05
CA GLY A 49 -25.08 9.12 2.40
C GLY A 49 -24.39 8.18 3.41
N VAL A 50 -25.12 7.75 4.45
CA VAL A 50 -24.60 6.80 5.46
C VAL A 50 -24.25 5.45 4.84
N VAL A 51 -25.12 4.88 4.02
CA VAL A 51 -24.87 3.58 3.35
C VAL A 51 -23.67 3.70 2.41
N GLY A 52 -23.56 4.78 1.65
CA GLY A 52 -22.39 5.03 0.80
C GLY A 52 -21.09 5.10 1.61
N ALA A 53 -21.10 5.81 2.75
CA ALA A 53 -19.93 5.93 3.62
C ALA A 53 -19.51 4.59 4.22
N VAL A 54 -20.46 3.78 4.69
CA VAL A 54 -20.21 2.44 5.21
C VAL A 54 -19.64 1.52 4.13
N ALA A 55 -20.16 1.59 2.89
CA ALA A 55 -19.64 0.82 1.77
C ALA A 55 -18.18 1.17 1.48
N VAL A 56 -17.84 2.47 1.42
CA VAL A 56 -16.45 2.92 1.22
C VAL A 56 -15.53 2.47 2.37
N ALA A 57 -15.98 2.58 3.62
CA ALA A 57 -15.20 2.12 4.77
C ALA A 57 -14.95 0.60 4.76
N ALA A 58 -15.94 -0.19 4.33
CA ALA A 58 -15.82 -1.64 4.18
C ALA A 58 -14.91 -2.03 3.00
N SER A 59 -15.03 -1.35 1.86
CA SER A 59 -14.12 -1.53 0.72
C SER A 59 -12.68 -1.19 1.11
N PHE A 60 -12.48 -0.09 1.84
CA PHE A 60 -11.17 0.29 2.33
C PHE A 60 -10.58 -0.75 3.30
N ALA A 61 -11.38 -1.30 4.22
CA ALA A 61 -10.97 -2.38 5.11
C ALA A 61 -10.53 -3.64 4.35
N THR A 62 -11.28 -3.96 3.29
CA THR A 62 -11.06 -5.12 2.42
C THR A 62 -9.74 -4.97 1.68
N VAL A 63 -9.53 -3.84 0.99
CA VAL A 63 -8.28 -3.53 0.29
C VAL A 63 -7.11 -3.57 1.27
N LEU A 64 -7.22 -2.92 2.42
CA LEU A 64 -6.14 -2.89 3.41
C LEU A 64 -5.77 -4.29 3.90
N THR A 65 -6.75 -5.16 4.15
CA THR A 65 -6.49 -6.53 4.62
C THR A 65 -5.82 -7.37 3.54
N PHE A 66 -6.42 -7.43 2.35
CA PHE A 66 -5.89 -8.25 1.26
C PHE A 66 -4.53 -7.76 0.75
N SER A 67 -4.28 -6.45 0.68
CA SER A 67 -2.97 -5.91 0.25
C SER A 67 -1.84 -6.27 1.21
N THR A 68 -2.10 -6.36 2.52
CA THR A 68 -1.06 -6.76 3.48
C THR A 68 -0.75 -8.25 3.49
N ASP A 69 -1.67 -9.09 3.01
CA ASP A 69 -1.49 -10.55 3.01
C ASP A 69 -0.61 -11.04 1.84
N VAL A 70 -0.33 -10.18 0.85
CA VAL A 70 0.57 -10.46 -0.29
C VAL A 70 2.04 -10.11 0.02
N LEU A 71 2.30 -9.40 1.12
CA LEU A 71 3.66 -8.99 1.50
C LEU A 71 4.43 -10.15 2.13
N SER A 72 5.75 -10.20 1.89
CA SER A 72 6.67 -11.12 2.58
C SER A 72 6.60 -10.94 4.11
N SER A 73 6.95 -11.96 4.89
CA SER A 73 6.85 -11.89 6.37
C SER A 73 7.59 -10.70 6.97
N ARG A 74 8.74 -10.33 6.40
CA ARG A 74 9.47 -9.12 6.78
C ARG A 74 8.71 -7.85 6.39
N GLY A 75 8.11 -7.82 5.21
CA GLY A 75 7.23 -6.74 4.77
C GLY A 75 6.00 -6.58 5.68
N GLN A 76 5.41 -7.68 6.14
CA GLN A 76 4.28 -7.68 7.08
C GLN A 76 4.66 -7.10 8.45
N GLU A 77 5.80 -7.52 9.03
CA GLU A 77 6.31 -6.97 10.28
C GLU A 77 6.67 -5.47 10.14
N MET A 78 7.28 -5.07 9.01
CA MET A 78 7.61 -3.66 8.72
C MET A 78 6.35 -2.80 8.60
N VAL A 79 5.39 -3.23 7.77
CA VAL A 79 4.16 -2.48 7.51
C VAL A 79 3.29 -2.46 8.76
N GLY A 80 3.16 -3.59 9.47
CA GLY A 80 2.45 -3.67 10.74
C GLY A 80 3.04 -2.73 11.80
N GLY A 81 4.38 -2.70 11.91
CA GLY A 81 5.10 -1.80 12.80
C GLY A 81 4.92 -0.31 12.46
N LEU A 82 5.12 0.06 11.19
CA LEU A 82 4.98 1.45 10.72
C LEU A 82 3.54 1.96 10.83
N LEU A 83 2.56 1.15 10.44
CA LEU A 83 1.14 1.51 10.56
C LEU A 83 0.70 1.65 12.01
N SER A 84 1.24 0.84 12.92
CA SER A 84 0.99 0.99 14.36
C SER A 84 1.52 2.31 14.91
N VAL A 85 2.73 2.73 14.51
CA VAL A 85 3.29 4.04 14.88
C VAL A 85 2.47 5.20 14.29
N LEU A 86 2.06 5.09 13.03
CA LEU A 86 1.19 6.07 12.39
C LEU A 86 -0.16 6.17 13.11
N ALA A 87 -0.77 5.04 13.45
CA ALA A 87 -2.02 4.99 14.20
C ALA A 87 -1.87 5.66 15.58
N VAL A 88 -0.76 5.43 16.29
CA VAL A 88 -0.47 6.10 17.57
C VAL A 88 -0.42 7.61 17.40
N PHE A 89 0.26 8.12 16.36
CA PHE A 89 0.28 9.55 16.06
C PHE A 89 -1.12 10.10 15.81
N LEU A 90 -1.89 9.44 14.94
CA LEU A 90 -3.25 9.87 14.57
C LEU A 90 -4.22 9.85 15.75
N VAL A 91 -4.24 8.77 16.55
CA VAL A 91 -5.09 8.66 17.74
C VAL A 91 -4.72 9.73 18.76
N THR A 92 -3.43 9.93 19.02
CA THR A 92 -2.98 10.97 19.96
C THR A 92 -3.40 12.35 19.48
N TRP A 93 -3.14 12.66 18.22
CA TRP A 93 -3.57 13.92 17.60
C TRP A 93 -5.08 14.12 17.77
N MET A 94 -5.88 13.11 17.45
CA MET A 94 -7.33 13.20 17.53
C MET A 94 -7.85 13.38 18.95
N VAL A 95 -7.27 12.68 19.94
CA VAL A 95 -7.64 12.82 21.35
C VAL A 95 -7.45 14.27 21.83
N PHE A 96 -6.35 14.91 21.45
CA PHE A 96 -6.09 16.31 21.80
C PHE A 96 -6.92 17.29 20.94
N TRP A 97 -7.13 16.99 19.66
CA TRP A 97 -7.93 17.81 18.76
C TRP A 97 -9.39 17.86 19.20
N MET A 98 -10.02 16.71 19.45
CA MET A 98 -11.40 16.64 19.93
C MET A 98 -11.60 17.33 21.26
N ARG A 99 -10.63 17.19 22.19
CA ARG A 99 -10.69 17.88 23.47
C ARG A 99 -10.75 19.41 23.32
N LYS A 100 -10.03 19.95 22.33
CA LYS A 100 -10.04 21.38 21.98
C LYS A 100 -11.35 21.79 21.27
N THR A 101 -11.88 20.94 20.40
CA THR A 101 -13.05 21.23 19.55
C THR A 101 -14.40 20.93 20.24
N ALA A 102 -14.43 20.08 21.27
CA ALA A 102 -15.66 19.73 22.01
C ALA A 102 -16.38 20.94 22.63
N ALA A 103 -15.66 22.03 22.90
CA ALA A 103 -16.21 23.27 23.44
C ALA A 103 -16.94 24.14 22.39
N SER A 104 -16.59 24.04 21.09
CA SER A 104 -17.14 24.88 20.00
C SER A 104 -18.17 24.16 19.13
N LEU A 105 -18.18 22.82 19.13
CA LEU A 105 -18.95 21.98 18.21
C LEU A 105 -20.46 22.25 18.22
N SER A 106 -21.03 22.55 19.38
CA SER A 106 -22.47 22.75 19.54
C SER A 106 -23.00 24.06 18.94
N GLY A 107 -22.14 25.07 18.78
CA GLY A 107 -22.46 26.36 18.15
C GLY A 107 -22.35 26.33 16.62
N GLU A 108 -21.26 25.79 16.09
CA GLU A 108 -21.00 25.73 14.64
C GLU A 108 -21.89 24.74 13.89
N LEU A 109 -22.25 23.60 14.51
CA LEU A 109 -23.16 22.64 13.89
C LEU A 109 -24.58 23.22 13.74
N ARG A 110 -25.01 24.11 14.66
CA ARG A 110 -26.32 24.79 14.53
C ARG A 110 -26.34 25.82 13.40
N SER A 111 -25.23 26.52 13.17
CA SER A 111 -25.15 27.53 12.09
C SER A 111 -24.98 26.90 10.70
N LYS A 112 -24.13 25.88 10.57
CA LYS A 112 -23.88 25.19 9.28
C LYS A 112 -25.07 24.35 8.81
N VAL A 113 -25.85 23.80 9.73
CA VAL A 113 -27.07 23.04 9.41
C VAL A 113 -28.23 23.96 8.99
N ALA A 114 -28.31 25.18 9.53
CA ALA A 114 -29.25 26.19 9.04
C ALA A 114 -28.93 26.57 7.57
N ALA A 115 -27.64 26.70 7.22
CA ALA A 115 -27.19 26.99 5.85
C ALA A 115 -27.39 25.80 4.88
N ALA A 116 -27.09 24.57 5.30
CA ALA A 116 -27.24 23.37 4.45
C ALA A 116 -28.70 22.99 4.19
N SER A 117 -29.64 23.38 5.07
CA SER A 117 -31.06 23.11 4.90
C SER A 117 -31.73 23.84 3.71
N GLN A 118 -31.04 24.80 3.09
CA GLN A 118 -31.52 25.52 1.91
C GLN A 118 -31.11 24.90 0.57
N VAL A 119 -30.23 23.88 0.54
CA VAL A 119 -29.51 23.46 -0.69
C VAL A 119 -30.02 22.14 -1.32
N GLY A 120 -31.01 21.47 -0.72
CA GLY A 120 -31.69 20.31 -1.33
C GLY A 120 -31.10 18.93 -1.01
N ALA A 121 -31.80 17.87 -1.45
CA ALA A 121 -31.57 16.49 -1.02
C ALA A 121 -30.15 15.94 -1.28
N GLY A 122 -29.51 16.35 -2.39
CA GLY A 122 -28.15 15.90 -2.73
C GLY A 122 -27.08 16.42 -1.76
N ALA A 123 -27.19 17.68 -1.32
CA ALA A 123 -26.25 18.28 -0.38
C ALA A 123 -26.33 17.60 1.01
N LEU A 124 -27.53 17.19 1.43
CA LEU A 124 -27.73 16.43 2.67
C LEU A 124 -27.12 15.02 2.61
N ALA A 125 -27.27 14.33 1.47
CA ALA A 125 -26.63 13.04 1.25
C ALA A 125 -25.11 13.14 1.24
N ALA A 126 -24.55 14.14 0.54
CA ALA A 126 -23.10 14.39 0.50
C ALA A 126 -22.55 14.78 1.88
N THR A 127 -23.27 15.60 2.65
CA THR A 127 -22.86 16.00 4.01
C THR A 127 -22.85 14.80 4.95
N ALA A 128 -23.89 13.95 4.89
CA ALA A 128 -23.93 12.71 5.68
C ALA A 128 -22.83 11.73 5.25
N PHE A 129 -22.59 11.58 3.94
CA PHE A 129 -21.53 10.75 3.38
C PHE A 129 -20.14 11.19 3.81
N LEU A 130 -19.81 12.48 3.68
CA LEU A 130 -18.48 13.00 4.03
C LEU A 130 -18.24 12.95 5.54
N ALA A 131 -19.25 13.29 6.34
CA ALA A 131 -19.12 13.23 7.79
C ALA A 131 -18.96 11.79 8.28
N VAL A 132 -19.84 10.87 7.87
CA VAL A 132 -19.76 9.46 8.30
C VAL A 132 -18.61 8.72 7.63
N GLY A 133 -18.25 9.07 6.40
CA GLY A 133 -17.17 8.44 5.64
C GLY A 133 -15.81 8.73 6.26
N ARG A 134 -15.58 9.95 6.75
CA ARG A 134 -14.38 10.27 7.51
C ARG A 134 -14.27 9.41 8.76
N GLU A 135 -15.28 9.45 9.63
CA GLU A 135 -15.27 8.67 10.87
C GLU A 135 -15.19 7.15 10.58
N GLY A 136 -15.82 6.69 9.49
CA GLY A 136 -15.79 5.29 9.05
C GLY A 136 -14.41 4.83 8.57
N LEU A 137 -13.69 5.65 7.81
CA LEU A 137 -12.31 5.35 7.38
C LEU A 137 -11.35 5.33 8.58
N GLU A 138 -11.51 6.28 9.50
CA GLU A 138 -10.73 6.33 10.75
C GLU A 138 -11.04 5.08 11.62
N THR A 139 -12.31 4.73 11.78
CA THR A 139 -12.74 3.49 12.47
C THR A 139 -12.09 2.25 11.87
N THR A 140 -12.11 2.12 10.54
CA THR A 140 -11.50 0.99 9.84
C THR A 140 -10.01 0.89 10.12
N LEU A 141 -9.26 2.00 10.05
CA LEU A 141 -7.81 2.01 10.34
C LEU A 141 -7.51 1.60 11.78
N PHE A 142 -8.26 2.13 12.75
CA PHE A 142 -8.04 1.82 14.16
C PHE A 142 -8.43 0.39 14.52
N LEU A 143 -9.55 -0.10 13.99
CA LEU A 143 -9.96 -1.47 14.20
C LEU A 143 -9.00 -2.46 13.53
N TRP A 144 -8.48 -2.14 12.35
CA TRP A 144 -7.53 -2.99 11.64
C TRP A 144 -6.18 -3.08 12.37
N THR A 145 -5.63 -1.94 12.81
CA THR A 145 -4.37 -1.91 13.57
C THR A 145 -4.50 -2.58 14.93
N ALA A 146 -5.60 -2.33 15.66
CA ALA A 146 -5.85 -3.01 16.93
C ALA A 146 -6.13 -4.51 16.77
N ALA A 147 -6.82 -4.92 15.70
CA ALA A 147 -7.06 -6.34 15.43
C ALA A 147 -5.76 -7.10 15.09
N ARG A 148 -4.81 -6.47 14.39
CA ARG A 148 -3.49 -7.05 14.13
C ARG A 148 -2.66 -7.18 15.42
N ALA A 149 -2.75 -6.20 16.33
CA ALA A 149 -2.06 -6.26 17.62
C ALA A 149 -2.53 -7.46 18.49
N SER A 150 -3.85 -7.73 18.50
CA SER A 150 -4.44 -8.79 19.33
C SER A 150 -4.39 -10.22 18.72
N GLY A 151 -3.77 -10.41 17.55
CA GLY A 151 -3.66 -11.70 16.85
C GLY A 151 -4.94 -12.16 16.13
N GLU A 152 -4.81 -13.14 15.22
CA GLU A 152 -5.87 -13.65 14.32
C GLU A 152 -7.05 -14.36 15.03
N THR A 153 -7.80 -13.62 15.83
CA THR A 153 -9.02 -14.07 16.50
C THR A 153 -10.22 -13.29 16.01
N VAL A 154 -11.42 -13.86 16.12
CA VAL A 154 -12.68 -13.17 15.74
C VAL A 154 -13.14 -12.18 16.83
N SER A 155 -12.51 -12.22 18.01
CA SER A 155 -12.81 -11.37 19.18
C SER A 155 -12.83 -9.87 18.89
N PRO A 156 -11.82 -9.32 18.18
CA PRO A 156 -11.75 -7.88 17.93
C PRO A 156 -12.89 -7.40 17.03
N LEU A 157 -13.37 -8.24 16.10
CA LEU A 157 -14.53 -7.93 15.25
C LEU A 157 -15.84 -7.94 16.04
N VAL A 158 -16.01 -8.90 16.95
CA VAL A 158 -17.17 -8.97 17.85
C VAL A 158 -17.19 -7.78 18.80
N GLY A 159 -16.02 -7.39 19.33
CA GLY A 159 -15.85 -6.18 20.14
C GLY A 159 -16.32 -4.92 19.41
N ALA A 160 -15.79 -4.69 18.20
CA ALA A 160 -16.18 -3.57 17.35
C ALA A 160 -17.69 -3.53 17.07
N GLY A 161 -18.27 -4.69 16.72
CA GLY A 161 -19.71 -4.83 16.45
C GLY A 161 -20.56 -4.48 17.67
N LEU A 162 -20.18 -4.93 18.86
CA LEU A 162 -20.87 -4.59 20.11
C LEU A 162 -20.75 -3.09 20.45
N GLY A 163 -19.58 -2.50 20.23
CA GLY A 163 -19.34 -1.07 20.40
C GLY A 163 -20.25 -0.23 19.49
N LEU A 164 -20.30 -0.55 18.20
CA LEU A 164 -21.16 0.12 17.22
C LEU A 164 -22.65 -0.06 17.53
N ALA A 165 -23.06 -1.25 17.99
CA ALA A 165 -24.44 -1.50 18.41
C ALA A 165 -24.83 -0.64 19.62
N LEU A 166 -23.94 -0.53 20.60
CA LEU A 166 -24.15 0.32 21.78
C LEU A 166 -24.16 1.81 21.40
N ALA A 167 -23.30 2.24 20.48
CA ALA A 167 -23.30 3.59 19.95
C ALA A 167 -24.63 3.95 19.26
N CYS A 168 -25.13 3.05 18.40
CA CYS A 168 -26.45 3.20 17.76
C CYS A 168 -27.58 3.31 18.80
N LEU A 169 -27.56 2.47 19.84
CA LEU A 169 -28.54 2.50 20.93
C LEU A 169 -28.51 3.83 21.68
N VAL A 170 -27.32 4.32 22.05
CA VAL A 170 -27.16 5.59 22.77
C VAL A 170 -27.59 6.76 21.89
N CYS A 171 -27.21 6.81 20.61
CA CYS A 171 -27.66 7.83 19.67
C CYS A 171 -29.19 7.82 19.49
N TRP A 172 -29.80 6.64 19.42
CA TRP A 172 -31.26 6.51 19.35
C TRP A 172 -31.96 7.02 20.61
N LEU A 173 -31.45 6.73 21.80
CA LEU A 173 -31.97 7.23 23.07
C LEU A 173 -31.81 8.75 23.20
N LEU A 174 -30.68 9.30 22.77
CA LEU A 174 -30.43 10.76 22.72
C LEU A 174 -31.36 11.45 21.73
N PHE A 175 -31.57 10.86 20.55
CA PHE A 175 -32.48 11.37 19.52
C PHE A 175 -33.94 11.38 19.98
N ARG A 176 -34.35 10.38 20.78
CA ARG A 176 -35.67 10.35 21.43
C ARG A 176 -35.79 11.22 22.68
N ARG A 177 -34.74 11.96 23.07
CA ARG A 177 -34.64 12.73 24.33
C ARG A 177 -34.91 11.91 25.59
N ALA A 178 -34.69 10.59 25.54
CA ALA A 178 -34.95 9.69 26.66
C ALA A 178 -33.86 9.75 27.75
N ILE A 179 -32.65 10.20 27.40
CA ILE A 179 -31.50 10.30 28.30
C ILE A 179 -30.76 11.64 28.11
N ARG A 180 -30.16 12.17 29.19
CA ARG A 180 -29.26 13.33 29.15
C ARG A 180 -27.87 12.90 29.61
N ILE A 181 -26.95 12.70 28.68
CA ILE A 181 -25.55 12.33 28.96
C ILE A 181 -24.67 13.58 28.87
N ASN A 182 -23.77 13.76 29.83
CA ASN A 182 -22.71 14.76 29.72
C ASN A 182 -21.63 14.22 28.76
N LEU A 183 -21.74 14.57 27.48
CA LEU A 183 -20.82 14.13 26.43
C LEU A 183 -19.36 14.51 26.74
N GLY A 184 -19.12 15.65 27.38
CA GLY A 184 -17.77 16.07 27.76
C GLY A 184 -17.11 15.11 28.76
N VAL A 185 -17.86 14.64 29.76
CA VAL A 185 -17.37 13.64 30.74
C VAL A 185 -17.20 12.27 30.09
N PHE A 186 -18.15 11.86 29.24
CA PHE A 186 -18.09 10.60 28.52
C PHE A 186 -16.85 10.53 27.62
N PHE A 187 -16.67 11.49 26.71
CA PHE A 187 -15.53 11.56 25.80
C PHE A 187 -14.20 11.73 26.55
N SER A 188 -14.17 12.45 27.67
CA SER A 188 -12.93 12.58 28.47
C SER A 188 -12.50 11.25 29.12
N ARG A 189 -13.45 10.42 29.56
CA ARG A 189 -13.16 9.11 30.17
C ARG A 189 -12.75 8.08 29.12
N THR A 190 -13.44 8.05 27.98
CA THR A 190 -13.08 7.13 26.88
C THR A 190 -11.76 7.53 26.23
N ALA A 191 -11.45 8.83 26.11
CA ALA A 191 -10.15 9.30 25.63
C ALA A 191 -8.99 8.86 26.54
N LEU A 192 -9.16 8.88 27.86
CA LEU A 192 -8.12 8.40 28.79
C LEU A 192 -7.89 6.88 28.64
N ALA A 193 -8.96 6.11 28.44
CA ALA A 193 -8.84 4.68 28.17
C ALA A 193 -8.13 4.40 26.84
N LEU A 194 -8.41 5.20 25.81
CA LEU A 194 -7.71 5.10 24.52
C LEU A 194 -6.22 5.40 24.63
N LEU A 195 -5.79 6.37 25.44
CA LEU A 195 -4.35 6.63 25.66
C LEU A 195 -3.62 5.41 26.24
N VAL A 196 -4.28 4.60 27.07
CA VAL A 196 -3.71 3.35 27.60
C VAL A 196 -3.56 2.30 26.50
N ILE A 197 -4.60 2.13 25.66
CA ILE A 197 -4.56 1.21 24.52
C ILE A 197 -3.51 1.65 23.51
N THR A 198 -3.42 2.95 23.22
CA THR A 198 -2.44 3.52 22.30
C THR A 198 -1.01 3.31 22.77
N ALA A 199 -0.75 3.38 24.08
CA ALA A 199 0.56 3.02 24.64
C ALA A 199 0.93 1.57 24.32
N GLY A 200 -0.06 0.67 24.39
CA GLY A 200 0.08 -0.74 24.00
C GLY A 200 0.38 -0.94 22.52
N VAL A 201 -0.41 -0.32 21.64
CA VAL A 201 -0.20 -0.37 20.18
C VAL A 201 1.19 0.17 19.80
N LEU A 202 1.69 1.19 20.49
CA LEU A 202 3.05 1.70 20.31
C LEU A 202 4.10 0.64 20.68
N ALA A 203 3.93 -0.02 21.82
CA ALA A 203 4.84 -1.09 22.27
C ALA A 203 4.83 -2.28 21.30
N TYR A 204 3.66 -2.68 20.81
CA TYR A 204 3.50 -3.69 19.77
C TYR A 204 4.23 -3.27 18.48
N GLY A 205 3.94 -2.07 17.95
CA GLY A 205 4.53 -1.58 16.70
C GLY A 205 6.04 -1.48 16.73
N LEU A 206 6.61 -1.03 17.86
CA LEU A 206 8.07 -1.02 18.04
C LEU A 206 8.66 -2.43 18.11
N GLY A 207 7.93 -3.40 18.67
CA GLY A 207 8.30 -4.81 18.65
C GLY A 207 8.37 -5.38 17.24
N GLU A 208 7.36 -5.10 16.42
CA GLU A 208 7.34 -5.52 15.01
C GLU A 208 8.47 -4.89 14.19
N LEU A 209 8.79 -3.62 14.44
CA LEU A 209 9.96 -2.97 13.83
C LEU A 209 11.30 -3.57 14.31
N GLN A 210 11.38 -4.06 15.55
CA GLN A 210 12.54 -4.81 16.04
C GLN A 210 12.63 -6.21 15.41
N ASN A 211 11.49 -6.88 15.17
CA ASN A 211 11.41 -8.18 14.50
C ASN A 211 11.86 -8.07 13.03
N ALA A 212 11.38 -7.03 12.33
CA ALA A 212 11.76 -6.69 10.97
C ALA A 212 13.24 -6.28 10.79
N GLY A 213 13.96 -6.06 11.89
CA GLY A 213 15.37 -5.64 11.90
C GLY A 213 15.59 -4.15 11.62
N LEU A 214 14.55 -3.32 11.66
CA LEU A 214 14.64 -1.86 11.51
C LEU A 214 15.12 -1.17 12.80
N LEU A 215 14.77 -1.71 13.96
CA LEU A 215 15.16 -1.17 15.27
C LEU A 215 16.08 -2.15 16.02
N PRO A 216 17.15 -1.66 16.67
CA PRO A 216 18.04 -2.50 17.46
C PRO A 216 17.39 -2.96 18.78
N GLY A 217 17.98 -3.96 19.43
CA GLY A 217 17.59 -4.36 20.79
C GLY A 217 16.55 -5.49 20.88
N ARG A 218 16.33 -6.26 19.79
CA ARG A 218 15.41 -7.43 19.80
C ARG A 218 15.73 -8.48 20.88
N THR A 219 16.99 -8.59 21.31
CA THR A 219 17.44 -9.52 22.35
C THR A 219 17.51 -8.90 23.74
N TRP A 220 17.30 -7.59 23.87
CA TRP A 220 17.37 -6.87 25.13
C TRP A 220 16.01 -6.92 25.82
N LEU A 221 15.75 -8.04 26.49
CA LEU A 221 14.50 -8.28 27.20
C LEU A 221 14.45 -7.48 28.49
N ALA A 222 13.34 -6.78 28.72
CA ALA A 222 13.06 -6.13 30.00
C ALA A 222 12.65 -7.17 31.05
N PHE A 223 11.80 -8.11 30.61
CA PHE A 223 11.38 -9.25 31.39
C PHE A 223 10.91 -10.37 30.44
N ASP A 224 11.09 -11.61 30.88
CA ASP A 224 10.52 -12.80 30.26
C ASP A 224 10.01 -13.71 31.37
N VAL A 225 8.69 -13.67 31.59
CA VAL A 225 8.00 -14.46 32.61
C VAL A 225 7.14 -15.56 32.00
N SER A 226 7.26 -15.78 30.68
CA SER A 226 6.48 -16.77 29.92
C SER A 226 6.64 -18.21 30.41
N GLY A 227 7.78 -18.52 31.06
CA GLY A 227 8.03 -19.83 31.69
C GLY A 227 7.35 -20.04 33.05
N THR A 228 6.84 -18.99 33.68
CA THR A 228 6.24 -19.04 35.04
C THR A 228 4.76 -18.67 35.05
N ILE A 229 4.33 -17.81 34.12
CA ILE A 229 2.97 -17.33 33.98
C ILE A 229 2.42 -17.86 32.66
N PRO A 230 1.45 -18.79 32.68
CA PRO A 230 0.82 -19.28 31.46
C PRO A 230 0.12 -18.14 30.73
N THR A 231 0.47 -17.93 29.46
CA THR A 231 -0.16 -16.93 28.57
C THR A 231 -1.66 -17.15 28.37
N SER A 232 -2.16 -18.35 28.66
CA SER A 232 -3.58 -18.72 28.64
C SER A 232 -4.38 -18.30 29.89
N SER A 233 -3.73 -17.70 30.90
CA SER A 233 -4.41 -17.26 32.11
C SER A 233 -5.33 -16.09 31.81
N TRP A 234 -6.61 -16.18 32.19
CA TRP A 234 -7.63 -15.17 31.86
C TRP A 234 -7.24 -13.73 32.23
N TRP A 235 -6.50 -13.54 33.34
CA TRP A 235 -6.06 -12.23 33.81
C TRP A 235 -4.84 -11.72 33.02
N VAL A 236 -3.97 -12.60 32.53
CA VAL A 236 -2.86 -12.24 31.63
C VAL A 236 -3.44 -11.79 30.31
N THR A 237 -4.36 -12.57 29.74
CA THR A 237 -5.05 -12.17 28.51
C THR A 237 -5.77 -10.85 28.69
N LEU A 238 -6.42 -10.59 29.85
CA LEU A 238 -7.05 -9.30 30.15
C LEU A 238 -6.05 -8.13 30.17
N ILE A 239 -4.91 -8.29 30.83
CA ILE A 239 -3.87 -7.25 30.88
C ILE A 239 -3.28 -7.03 29.49
N THR A 240 -2.93 -8.11 28.77
CA THR A 240 -2.42 -8.04 27.41
C THR A 240 -3.44 -7.40 26.47
N GLY A 241 -4.70 -7.85 26.46
CA GLY A 241 -5.73 -7.25 25.61
C GLY A 241 -5.97 -5.76 25.87
N VAL A 242 -5.88 -5.29 27.13
CA VAL A 242 -6.14 -3.87 27.45
C VAL A 242 -4.91 -2.97 27.28
N THR A 243 -3.72 -3.48 27.57
CA THR A 243 -2.49 -2.67 27.66
C THR A 243 -1.41 -3.06 26.65
N GLU A 244 -1.62 -4.15 25.90
CA GLU A 244 -0.62 -4.89 25.10
C GLU A 244 0.69 -5.19 25.84
N LEU A 245 0.60 -5.34 27.16
CA LEU A 245 1.69 -5.87 27.96
C LEU A 245 1.65 -7.41 27.86
N THR A 246 2.60 -7.98 27.11
CA THR A 246 2.76 -9.42 26.96
C THR A 246 3.70 -9.98 28.03
N THR A 247 3.76 -11.30 28.20
CA THR A 247 4.67 -11.95 29.18
C THR A 247 6.15 -11.87 28.82
N ARG A 248 6.48 -11.34 27.63
CA ARG A 248 7.83 -11.20 27.12
C ARG A 248 7.93 -9.91 26.30
N MET A 249 8.65 -8.92 26.82
CA MET A 249 8.82 -7.61 26.18
C MET A 249 10.27 -7.14 26.21
N THR A 250 10.69 -6.38 25.19
CA THR A 250 12.02 -5.74 25.17
C THR A 250 12.04 -4.48 26.03
N VAL A 251 13.24 -4.04 26.41
CA VAL A 251 13.45 -2.78 27.14
C VAL A 251 12.86 -1.59 26.37
N LEU A 252 13.02 -1.58 25.05
CA LEU A 252 12.49 -0.51 24.20
C LEU A 252 10.96 -0.43 24.28
N GLN A 253 10.28 -1.58 24.19
CA GLN A 253 8.81 -1.64 24.24
C GLN A 253 8.27 -1.12 25.58
N VAL A 254 8.86 -1.56 26.70
CA VAL A 254 8.42 -1.16 28.05
C VAL A 254 8.68 0.32 28.32
N VAL A 255 9.85 0.83 27.93
CA VAL A 255 10.21 2.24 28.11
C VAL A 255 9.31 3.12 27.25
N ALA A 256 9.10 2.78 25.98
CA ALA A 256 8.23 3.53 25.09
C ALA A 256 6.79 3.59 25.61
N TRP A 257 6.25 2.46 26.08
CA TRP A 257 4.94 2.37 26.71
C TRP A 257 4.80 3.33 27.90
N ALA A 258 5.76 3.27 28.84
CA ALA A 258 5.72 4.05 30.07
C ALA A 258 5.90 5.57 29.81
N VAL A 259 6.84 5.93 28.93
CA VAL A 259 7.12 7.32 28.57
C VAL A 259 5.93 7.93 27.84
N TYR A 260 5.39 7.23 26.84
CA TYR A 260 4.22 7.70 26.09
C TYR A 260 3.03 7.92 27.02
N LEU A 261 2.69 6.93 27.85
CA LEU A 261 1.55 7.03 28.76
C LEU A 261 1.73 8.17 29.76
N GLY A 262 2.92 8.27 30.38
CA GLY A 262 3.23 9.32 31.35
C GLY A 262 3.12 10.72 30.75
N VAL A 263 3.66 10.94 29.55
CA VAL A 263 3.60 12.23 28.85
C VAL A 263 2.18 12.54 28.39
N ALA A 264 1.53 11.62 27.67
CA ALA A 264 0.22 11.84 27.08
C ALA A 264 -0.86 12.10 28.13
N VAL A 265 -0.90 11.30 29.22
CA VAL A 265 -1.85 11.50 30.32
C VAL A 265 -1.59 12.82 31.04
N THR A 266 -0.32 13.16 31.30
CA THR A 266 0.03 14.44 31.95
C THR A 266 -0.42 15.64 31.11
N LEU A 267 -0.14 15.63 29.80
CA LEU A 267 -0.59 16.67 28.88
C LEU A 267 -2.11 16.74 28.79
N PHE A 268 -2.79 15.59 28.74
CA PHE A 268 -4.25 15.52 28.68
C PHE A 268 -4.90 16.09 29.94
N VAL A 269 -4.38 15.79 31.13
CA VAL A 269 -4.87 16.33 32.41
C VAL A 269 -4.52 17.81 32.57
N ARG A 270 -3.34 18.25 32.12
CA ARG A 270 -2.97 19.69 32.15
C ARG A 270 -3.85 20.52 31.23
N ALA A 271 -4.15 20.03 30.03
CA ALA A 271 -5.11 20.64 29.11
C ALA A 271 -6.54 20.71 29.71
N ALA A 272 -6.84 19.94 30.76
CA ALA A 272 -8.10 20.02 31.51
C ALA A 272 -8.18 21.20 32.49
N ARG A 273 -7.02 21.67 32.96
CA ARG A 273 -6.92 22.56 34.13
C ARG A 273 -6.77 24.03 33.77
N SER A 274 -6.67 24.40 32.49
CA SER A 274 -6.62 25.81 32.07
C SER A 274 -7.91 26.55 32.48
N PRO A 275 -7.86 27.48 33.44
CA PRO A 275 -9.01 28.28 33.82
C PRO A 275 -9.08 29.51 32.93
N ALA A 276 -10.22 29.75 32.27
CA ALA A 276 -10.57 31.10 31.85
C ALA A 276 -11.14 31.84 33.07
N THR A 277 -10.23 32.55 33.73
CA THR A 277 -10.38 33.78 34.51
C THR A 277 -11.77 34.42 34.59
N ALA A 278 -12.16 34.72 35.82
CA ALA A 278 -13.30 35.54 36.20
C ALA A 278 -13.24 36.97 35.64
N GLY A 279 -14.42 37.51 35.31
CA GLY A 279 -14.77 38.91 35.57
C GLY A 279 -14.78 39.86 34.37
N SER A 280 -15.92 39.94 33.68
CA SER A 280 -16.49 41.20 33.16
C SER A 280 -18.02 41.08 33.15
N ALA A 281 -18.67 42.03 33.83
CA ALA A 281 -20.09 42.08 34.16
C ALA A 281 -21.04 42.23 32.94
N PRO A 282 -22.36 41.95 33.09
CA PRO A 282 -23.29 41.91 31.97
C PRO A 282 -23.74 43.32 31.55
N ALA A 283 -23.47 43.70 30.30
CA ALA A 283 -24.16 44.81 29.67
C ALA A 283 -25.51 44.30 29.14
N THR A 284 -26.57 44.66 29.86
CA THR A 284 -27.97 44.52 29.47
C THR A 284 -28.24 45.25 28.16
N ASN A 285 -28.67 44.51 27.14
CA ASN A 285 -29.32 45.05 25.96
C ASN A 285 -30.56 45.86 26.39
N SER A 286 -30.51 47.16 26.15
CA SER A 286 -31.68 48.01 26.10
C SER A 286 -31.97 48.31 24.63
N SER A 287 -33.06 47.77 24.12
CA SER A 287 -33.87 48.48 23.14
C SER A 287 -35.32 48.21 23.51
N PRO A 288 -36.13 49.26 23.61
CA PRO A 288 -37.28 49.25 22.72
C PRO A 288 -37.58 50.62 22.10
N ALA A 289 -37.89 50.57 20.81
CA ALA A 289 -38.99 51.24 20.12
C ALA A 289 -39.42 52.67 20.52
N ALA A 290 -39.45 53.51 19.49
CA ALA A 290 -40.58 54.36 19.09
C ALA A 290 -40.80 55.73 19.78
N ALA A 291 -41.00 56.69 18.86
CA ALA A 291 -41.89 57.86 18.89
C ALA A 291 -41.25 59.24 19.12
N GLY A 292 -41.42 60.10 18.11
CA GLY A 292 -41.07 61.52 18.08
C GLY A 292 -40.87 62.00 16.64
N GLN A 293 -41.88 61.96 15.78
CA GLN A 293 -42.75 63.10 15.37
C GLN A 293 -42.53 63.47 13.87
N PRO A 294 -43.49 64.17 13.22
CA PRO A 294 -43.93 63.83 11.86
C PRO A 294 -43.70 64.89 10.75
N ALA A 295 -43.83 64.41 9.50
CA ALA A 295 -44.36 65.09 8.29
C ALA A 295 -43.57 66.28 7.69
N PRO A 296 -43.72 66.65 6.38
CA PRO A 296 -44.85 66.31 5.51
C PRO A 296 -44.55 65.91 4.03
N ALA A 297 -45.66 65.43 3.45
CA ALA A 297 -46.09 65.31 2.06
C ALA A 297 -45.33 66.02 0.92
N GLY A 298 -45.25 65.30 -0.20
CA GLY A 298 -45.06 65.83 -1.56
C GLY A 298 -45.23 64.72 -2.60
N ALA A 299 -46.42 64.63 -3.22
CA ALA A 299 -46.76 63.79 -4.38
C ALA A 299 -46.23 64.42 -5.71
N PRO A 300 -46.49 63.89 -6.93
CA PRO A 300 -46.85 62.53 -7.37
C PRO A 300 -45.96 61.99 -8.53
N ALA A 301 -46.34 60.80 -9.03
CA ALA A 301 -45.73 59.91 -10.04
C ALA A 301 -45.52 60.46 -11.48
N PRO A 302 -44.91 59.66 -12.38
CA PRO A 302 -45.76 58.92 -13.32
C PRO A 302 -45.34 57.47 -13.64
N GLN A 303 -46.34 56.70 -14.09
CA GLN A 303 -46.22 55.35 -14.65
C GLN A 303 -46.01 55.37 -16.18
N ALA A 304 -45.42 54.26 -16.64
CA ALA A 304 -45.56 53.57 -17.92
C ALA A 304 -44.98 54.19 -19.21
N GLN A 305 -44.09 53.43 -19.85
CA GLN A 305 -43.97 53.32 -21.32
C GLN A 305 -43.34 51.97 -21.70
N THR A 306 -43.79 51.44 -22.84
CA THR A 306 -43.58 50.06 -23.34
C THR A 306 -43.01 50.05 -24.77
N VAL A 307 -42.17 49.04 -25.09
CA VAL A 307 -41.93 48.35 -26.42
C VAL A 307 -40.93 49.05 -27.40
N PRO A 308 -40.20 48.39 -28.37
CA PRO A 308 -40.00 46.97 -28.78
C PRO A 308 -38.51 46.50 -28.97
N ALA A 309 -38.38 45.26 -29.49
CA ALA A 309 -37.23 44.42 -29.87
C ALA A 309 -36.14 44.98 -30.82
N ASP A 310 -34.92 44.42 -30.70
CA ASP A 310 -34.06 43.92 -31.79
C ASP A 310 -32.92 43.02 -31.21
N GLY A 311 -32.60 41.87 -31.84
CA GLY A 311 -31.59 40.86 -31.42
C GLY A 311 -30.16 41.11 -31.97
N PRO A 312 -29.19 40.14 -31.98
CA PRO A 312 -29.27 38.71 -31.65
C PRO A 312 -28.11 38.09 -30.78
N SER A 313 -28.45 36.99 -30.09
CA SER A 313 -27.68 35.74 -29.77
C SER A 313 -26.23 35.72 -29.20
N ALA A 314 -26.08 35.17 -27.98
CA ALA A 314 -25.03 34.20 -27.58
C ALA A 314 -25.51 33.33 -26.38
N PRO A 315 -25.12 32.04 -26.25
CA PRO A 315 -25.94 31.05 -25.54
C PRO A 315 -25.70 30.99 -24.03
N GLN A 316 -26.76 31.27 -23.25
CA GLN A 316 -26.93 30.80 -21.88
C GLN A 316 -27.49 29.38 -21.92
N ASP A 317 -26.62 28.35 -21.90
CA ASP A 317 -27.06 26.97 -21.68
C ASP A 317 -25.92 26.09 -21.15
N ARG A 318 -25.57 26.25 -19.86
CA ARG A 318 -24.77 25.25 -19.11
C ARG A 318 -25.21 25.01 -17.66
N ALA A 319 -26.31 25.59 -17.21
CA ALA A 319 -26.80 25.42 -15.84
C ALA A 319 -28.21 24.77 -15.74
N GLY A 320 -28.74 24.24 -16.84
CA GLY A 320 -30.10 23.66 -16.92
C GLY A 320 -30.19 22.13 -16.95
N PHE A 321 -29.09 21.38 -16.95
CA PHE A 321 -29.14 19.94 -17.26
C PHE A 321 -29.33 19.01 -16.04
N LEU A 322 -29.15 19.49 -14.80
CA LEU A 322 -29.20 18.62 -13.60
C LEU A 322 -30.49 18.74 -12.76
N SER A 323 -31.42 19.63 -13.10
CA SER A 323 -32.59 19.90 -12.24
C SER A 323 -33.87 19.12 -12.57
N ARG A 324 -33.83 18.15 -13.50
CA ARG A 324 -35.05 17.42 -13.93
C ARG A 324 -35.00 15.89 -13.89
N ARG A 325 -34.01 15.28 -13.25
CA ARG A 325 -33.95 13.81 -13.14
C ARG A 325 -34.22 13.30 -11.72
N ASN A 326 -35.08 12.28 -11.67
CA ASN A 326 -35.57 11.56 -10.49
C ASN A 326 -34.45 11.31 -9.46
N PRO A 327 -34.59 11.69 -8.17
CA PRO A 327 -33.54 11.56 -7.15
C PRO A 327 -33.00 10.12 -6.98
N TRP A 328 -33.75 9.13 -7.44
CA TRP A 328 -33.30 7.74 -7.53
C TRP A 328 -32.14 7.55 -8.51
N ALA A 329 -32.08 8.25 -9.64
CA ALA A 329 -31.06 8.04 -10.68
C ALA A 329 -29.66 8.57 -10.30
N VAL A 330 -29.59 9.65 -9.53
CA VAL A 330 -28.30 10.20 -9.03
C VAL A 330 -27.78 9.37 -7.85
N GLY A 331 -28.68 8.84 -7.00
CA GLY A 331 -28.33 7.91 -5.94
C GLY A 331 -27.80 6.58 -6.45
N THR A 332 -28.35 6.06 -7.56
CA THR A 332 -27.84 4.83 -8.19
C THR A 332 -26.40 5.00 -8.66
N VAL A 333 -26.01 6.13 -9.26
CA VAL A 333 -24.62 6.31 -9.73
C VAL A 333 -23.61 6.40 -8.57
N ILE A 334 -23.98 7.04 -7.46
CA ILE A 334 -23.08 7.20 -6.29
C ILE A 334 -22.98 5.93 -5.44
N VAL A 335 -24.03 5.10 -5.40
CA VAL A 335 -24.04 3.84 -4.61
C VAL A 335 -23.62 2.64 -5.46
N VAL A 336 -24.08 2.56 -6.70
CA VAL A 336 -23.91 1.39 -7.56
C VAL A 336 -22.57 1.44 -8.29
N VAL A 337 -21.98 2.60 -8.61
CA VAL A 337 -20.66 2.62 -9.26
C VAL A 337 -19.54 2.18 -8.32
N PRO A 338 -19.43 2.64 -7.06
CA PRO A 338 -18.44 2.09 -6.12
C PRO A 338 -18.75 0.65 -5.76
N ALA A 339 -20.03 0.28 -5.58
CA ALA A 339 -20.43 -1.09 -5.28
C ALA A 339 -20.22 -2.06 -6.46
N LEU A 340 -20.35 -1.62 -7.71
CA LEU A 340 -20.04 -2.41 -8.92
C LEU A 340 -18.57 -2.39 -9.28
N LEU A 341 -17.79 -1.37 -8.88
CA LEU A 341 -16.34 -1.40 -8.99
C LEU A 341 -15.74 -2.32 -7.92
N ALA A 342 -16.29 -2.31 -6.69
CA ALA A 342 -15.95 -3.26 -5.64
C ALA A 342 -16.45 -4.68 -5.96
N ALA A 343 -17.70 -4.85 -6.41
CA ALA A 343 -18.22 -6.15 -6.81
C ALA A 343 -17.62 -6.63 -8.14
N GLY A 344 -17.26 -5.75 -9.06
CA GLY A 344 -16.58 -6.06 -10.31
C GLY A 344 -15.14 -6.52 -10.08
N ALA A 345 -14.42 -5.87 -9.16
CA ALA A 345 -13.12 -6.35 -8.68
C ALA A 345 -13.23 -7.71 -7.95
N VAL A 346 -14.32 -7.96 -7.23
CA VAL A 346 -14.58 -9.24 -6.53
C VAL A 346 -15.08 -10.35 -7.46
N VAL A 347 -15.79 -10.04 -8.54
CA VAL A 347 -16.34 -11.01 -9.53
C VAL A 347 -15.31 -11.38 -10.60
N LEU A 348 -14.33 -10.51 -10.86
CA LEU A 348 -13.19 -10.80 -11.75
C LEU A 348 -12.08 -11.59 -11.06
N LEU A 349 -12.10 -11.69 -9.73
CA LEU A 349 -11.35 -12.71 -9.01
C LEU A 349 -12.08 -14.06 -9.17
N PRO A 350 -11.37 -15.17 -9.46
CA PRO A 350 -12.01 -16.47 -9.59
C PRO A 350 -12.75 -16.78 -8.29
N SER A 351 -14.08 -16.80 -8.38
CA SER A 351 -14.96 -17.13 -7.28
C SER A 351 -14.71 -18.60 -6.93
N GLY A 352 -14.12 -18.82 -5.74
CA GLY A 352 -14.00 -20.15 -5.17
C GLY A 352 -15.38 -20.77 -5.10
N GLY A 353 -15.63 -21.74 -5.98
CA GLY A 353 -16.84 -22.56 -5.93
C GLY A 353 -16.99 -23.15 -4.53
N SER A 354 -18.24 -23.26 -4.08
CA SER A 354 -18.65 -23.92 -2.85
C SER A 354 -17.72 -25.09 -2.51
N THR A 355 -17.04 -25.01 -1.36
CA THR A 355 -16.09 -26.01 -0.86
C THR A 355 -16.67 -27.41 -0.99
N ALA A 356 -16.32 -28.11 -2.06
CA ALA A 356 -16.25 -29.56 -2.05
C ALA A 356 -15.28 -29.91 -0.92
N ALA A 357 -15.63 -30.89 -0.08
CA ALA A 357 -14.79 -31.34 1.00
C ALA A 357 -13.46 -31.90 0.42
N GLY A 358 -12.45 -31.04 0.31
CA GLY A 358 -11.13 -31.42 -0.20
C GLY A 358 -10.48 -32.46 0.71
N THR A 359 -9.76 -33.40 0.11
CA THR A 359 -9.05 -34.46 0.85
C THR A 359 -8.08 -33.83 1.82
N ARG A 360 -8.25 -34.10 3.12
CA ARG A 360 -7.41 -33.53 4.17
C ARG A 360 -6.15 -34.36 4.37
N VAL A 361 -4.99 -33.73 4.27
CA VAL A 361 -3.68 -34.34 4.53
C VAL A 361 -2.95 -33.54 5.61
N THR A 362 -2.19 -34.21 6.47
CA THR A 362 -1.51 -33.58 7.61
C THR A 362 0.00 -33.74 7.52
N VAL A 363 0.73 -32.63 7.64
CA VAL A 363 2.19 -32.59 7.76
C VAL A 363 2.56 -32.59 9.23
N SER A 364 3.52 -33.42 9.62
CA SER A 364 3.99 -33.58 11.00
C SER A 364 5.51 -33.46 11.05
N SER A 365 6.10 -33.50 12.24
CA SER A 365 7.56 -33.38 12.42
C SER A 365 8.37 -34.49 11.74
N SER A 366 7.77 -35.64 11.46
CA SER A 366 8.44 -36.81 10.88
C SER A 366 7.71 -37.42 9.67
N GLY A 367 6.63 -36.80 9.20
CA GLY A 367 5.79 -37.38 8.17
C GLY A 367 5.11 -36.33 7.30
N CYS A 368 5.05 -36.61 6.00
CA CYS A 368 4.45 -35.73 5.00
C CYS A 368 3.09 -36.26 4.53
N ALA A 369 2.10 -35.38 4.47
CA ALA A 369 0.74 -35.66 3.97
C ALA A 369 0.10 -36.95 4.53
N THR A 370 0.16 -37.15 5.84
CA THR A 370 -0.57 -38.23 6.52
C THR A 370 -2.07 -38.12 6.23
N GLY A 371 -2.68 -39.21 5.77
CA GLY A 371 -4.05 -39.23 5.21
C GLY A 371 -4.11 -39.32 3.68
N TRP A 372 -2.97 -39.19 2.99
CA TRP A 372 -2.88 -39.44 1.55
C TRP A 372 -2.86 -40.94 1.26
N SER A 373 -3.93 -41.49 0.67
CA SER A 373 -4.02 -42.93 0.34
C SER A 373 -4.66 -43.26 -1.02
N SER A 374 -5.38 -42.32 -1.63
CA SER A 374 -6.09 -42.55 -2.89
C SER A 374 -6.29 -41.24 -3.65
N ALA A 375 -6.31 -41.33 -4.98
CA ALA A 375 -6.51 -40.22 -5.91
C ALA A 375 -7.31 -40.70 -7.12
N HIS A 376 -8.02 -39.79 -7.79
CA HIS A 376 -8.75 -40.03 -9.03
C HIS A 376 -8.26 -39.08 -10.15
N SER A 377 -8.53 -39.39 -11.42
CA SER A 377 -8.20 -38.40 -12.45
C SER A 377 -9.13 -37.18 -12.37
N GLY A 378 -8.69 -36.06 -12.92
CA GLY A 378 -9.41 -34.79 -12.93
C GLY A 378 -9.01 -33.84 -11.79
N ALA A 379 -9.74 -32.73 -11.68
CA ALA A 379 -9.49 -31.71 -10.68
C ALA A 379 -9.76 -32.23 -9.26
N GLN A 380 -8.80 -32.00 -8.36
CA GLN A 380 -8.85 -32.33 -6.96
C GLN A 380 -8.35 -31.17 -6.13
N THR A 381 -8.88 -31.06 -4.92
CA THR A 381 -8.47 -30.06 -3.93
C THR A 381 -8.03 -30.77 -2.66
N PHE A 382 -6.90 -30.35 -2.11
CA PHE A 382 -6.29 -30.87 -0.90
C PHE A 382 -6.27 -29.80 0.19
N GLN A 383 -6.67 -30.19 1.39
CA GLN A 383 -6.56 -29.37 2.60
C GLN A 383 -5.35 -29.84 3.40
N VAL A 384 -4.27 -29.07 3.38
CA VAL A 384 -2.97 -29.42 3.97
C VAL A 384 -2.84 -28.75 5.32
N VAL A 385 -2.84 -29.55 6.38
CA VAL A 385 -2.73 -29.06 7.76
C VAL A 385 -1.28 -29.21 8.24
N ASN A 386 -0.65 -28.12 8.65
CA ASN A 386 0.70 -28.17 9.18
C ASN A 386 0.73 -28.29 10.71
N ARG A 387 1.11 -29.47 11.19
CA ARG A 387 1.33 -29.79 12.60
C ARG A 387 2.80 -30.08 12.91
N SER A 388 3.71 -29.71 12.02
CA SER A 388 5.16 -29.94 12.22
C SER A 388 5.79 -28.98 13.23
N GLY A 389 5.12 -27.86 13.55
CA GLY A 389 5.67 -26.77 14.36
C GLY A 389 6.68 -25.90 13.61
N ARG A 390 6.84 -26.08 12.29
CA ARG A 390 7.77 -25.34 11.43
C ARG A 390 7.05 -24.81 10.19
N ALA A 391 7.50 -23.69 9.64
CA ALA A 391 7.08 -23.25 8.31
C ALA A 391 7.78 -24.08 7.23
N GLY A 392 7.16 -24.24 6.06
CA GLY A 392 7.75 -24.97 4.94
C GLY A 392 6.87 -25.02 3.71
N GLU A 393 7.41 -25.62 2.65
CA GLU A 393 6.78 -25.77 1.33
C GLU A 393 6.23 -27.20 1.17
N ILE A 394 5.03 -27.34 0.60
CA ILE A 394 4.37 -28.64 0.40
C ILE A 394 4.02 -28.86 -1.07
N ASN A 395 4.58 -29.92 -1.66
CA ASN A 395 4.44 -30.20 -3.08
C ASN A 395 3.76 -31.53 -3.33
N LEU A 396 3.09 -31.63 -4.47
CA LEU A 396 2.64 -32.87 -5.06
C LEU A 396 3.45 -33.12 -6.33
N ASP A 397 4.34 -34.09 -6.28
CA ASP A 397 5.22 -34.47 -7.39
C ASP A 397 4.61 -35.63 -8.17
N ASN A 398 4.83 -35.67 -9.49
CA ASN A 398 4.59 -36.86 -10.29
C ASN A 398 5.80 -37.81 -10.32
N ALA A 399 5.70 -38.92 -11.05
CA ALA A 399 6.76 -39.92 -11.19
C ALA A 399 8.09 -39.39 -11.76
N SER A 400 8.07 -38.28 -12.53
CA SER A 400 9.29 -37.67 -13.07
C SER A 400 9.93 -36.64 -12.13
N GLY A 401 9.34 -36.43 -10.94
CA GLY A 401 9.76 -35.41 -9.97
C GLY A 401 9.35 -34.00 -10.36
N ALA A 402 8.37 -33.85 -11.26
CA ALA A 402 7.81 -32.56 -11.62
C ALA A 402 6.60 -32.23 -10.75
N ILE A 403 6.49 -30.96 -10.34
CA ILE A 403 5.48 -30.48 -9.41
C ILE A 403 4.17 -30.27 -10.19
N VAL A 404 3.07 -30.81 -9.65
CA VAL A 404 1.72 -30.70 -10.22
C VAL A 404 0.77 -29.85 -9.37
N ALA A 405 1.14 -29.58 -8.12
CA ALA A 405 0.54 -28.58 -7.23
C ALA A 405 1.50 -28.32 -6.05
N GLU A 406 1.47 -27.09 -5.51
CA GLU A 406 2.31 -26.70 -4.38
C GLU A 406 1.61 -25.70 -3.44
N ILE A 407 2.17 -25.58 -2.24
CA ILE A 407 1.93 -24.48 -1.29
C ILE A 407 3.32 -23.96 -0.91
N GLU A 408 3.66 -22.79 -1.43
CA GLU A 408 4.99 -22.16 -1.28
C GLU A 408 5.37 -21.96 0.19
N THR A 409 4.45 -21.41 0.97
CA THR A 409 4.67 -21.16 2.40
C THR A 409 3.47 -21.61 3.20
N LEU A 410 3.66 -22.65 4.00
CA LEU A 410 2.70 -23.12 4.98
C LEU A 410 3.27 -22.96 6.39
N GLY A 411 2.80 -21.93 7.11
CA GLY A 411 3.21 -21.64 8.49
C GLY A 411 2.91 -22.77 9.49
N PRO A 412 3.55 -22.78 10.66
CA PRO A 412 3.25 -23.75 11.70
C PRO A 412 1.81 -23.57 12.22
N ALA A 413 1.12 -24.68 12.49
CA ALA A 413 -0.26 -24.69 12.99
C ALA A 413 -1.32 -24.07 12.05
N THR A 414 -0.99 -23.85 10.78
CA THR A 414 -1.93 -23.33 9.77
C THR A 414 -2.45 -24.45 8.85
N THR A 415 -3.46 -24.11 8.04
CA THR A 415 -3.97 -24.99 6.98
C THR A 415 -3.96 -24.23 5.66
N GLY A 416 -3.39 -24.85 4.64
CA GLY A 416 -3.38 -24.32 3.27
C GLY A 416 -4.20 -25.21 2.35
N THR A 417 -4.77 -24.61 1.30
CA THR A 417 -5.50 -25.35 0.27
C THR A 417 -4.68 -25.35 -1.00
N MET A 418 -4.46 -26.51 -1.61
CA MET A 418 -3.89 -26.63 -2.96
C MET A 418 -4.85 -27.39 -3.87
N SER A 419 -4.84 -27.09 -5.16
CA SER A 419 -5.64 -27.82 -6.15
C SER A 419 -4.75 -28.33 -7.28
N ALA A 420 -5.00 -29.56 -7.73
CA ALA A 420 -4.28 -30.20 -8.81
C ALA A 420 -5.26 -30.88 -9.76
N THR A 421 -4.98 -30.85 -11.07
CA THR A 421 -5.68 -31.74 -12.02
C THR A 421 -4.81 -32.95 -12.29
N LEU A 422 -5.21 -34.13 -11.81
CA LEU A 422 -4.37 -35.33 -11.90
C LEU A 422 -4.74 -36.18 -13.12
N GLY A 423 -3.73 -36.72 -13.80
CA GLY A 423 -3.88 -37.66 -14.90
C GLY A 423 -3.54 -39.08 -14.46
N THR A 424 -3.45 -40.00 -15.42
CA THR A 424 -2.89 -41.33 -15.15
C THR A 424 -1.42 -41.23 -14.79
N GLY A 425 -1.01 -41.81 -13.66
CA GLY A 425 0.37 -41.69 -13.20
C GLY A 425 0.53 -41.98 -11.71
N GLN A 426 1.75 -41.77 -11.23
CA GLN A 426 2.09 -41.91 -9.81
C GLN A 426 2.38 -40.54 -9.22
N TYR A 427 1.87 -40.30 -8.02
CA TYR A 427 1.96 -39.01 -7.34
C TYR A 427 2.40 -39.17 -5.88
N THR A 428 3.28 -38.29 -5.43
CA THR A 428 3.87 -38.32 -4.08
C THR A 428 3.93 -36.91 -3.51
N PHE A 429 3.46 -36.72 -2.27
CA PHE A 429 3.66 -35.44 -1.59
C PHE A 429 5.09 -35.32 -1.09
N LYS A 430 5.68 -34.13 -1.21
CA LYS A 430 6.96 -33.78 -0.59
C LYS A 430 6.80 -32.57 0.30
N CYS A 431 7.32 -32.66 1.52
CA CYS A 431 7.23 -31.61 2.53
C CYS A 431 8.64 -31.14 2.88
N LEU A 432 8.92 -29.87 2.60
CA LEU A 432 10.20 -29.20 2.82
C LEU A 432 10.07 -28.27 4.02
N MET A 433 10.28 -28.81 5.21
CA MET A 433 10.11 -28.06 6.46
C MET A 433 11.42 -27.38 6.86
N SER A 434 11.34 -26.13 7.31
CA SER A 434 12.50 -25.33 7.68
C SER A 434 13.42 -26.03 8.68
N GLY A 435 14.68 -26.26 8.28
CA GLY A 435 15.71 -26.90 9.10
C GLY A 435 15.68 -28.43 9.14
N HIS A 436 14.96 -29.09 8.23
CA HIS A 436 14.93 -30.55 8.09
C HIS A 436 15.05 -30.99 6.62
N GLY A 437 15.54 -32.21 6.40
CA GLY A 437 15.53 -32.83 5.07
C GLY A 437 14.10 -33.07 4.57
N THR A 438 13.94 -33.10 3.25
CA THR A 438 12.65 -33.34 2.59
C THR A 438 12.04 -34.68 3.04
N THR A 439 10.80 -34.63 3.50
CA THR A 439 10.01 -35.84 3.82
C THR A 439 9.00 -36.12 2.72
N SER A 440 8.64 -37.39 2.50
CA SER A 440 7.72 -37.78 1.44
C SER A 440 6.58 -38.64 1.97
N SER A 441 5.42 -38.53 1.34
CA SER A 441 4.29 -39.42 1.61
C SER A 441 4.45 -40.76 0.88
N GLN A 442 3.47 -41.66 1.04
CA GLN A 442 3.37 -42.82 0.15
C GLN A 442 3.00 -42.39 -1.28
N THR A 443 3.50 -43.13 -2.26
CA THR A 443 3.15 -42.93 -3.66
C THR A 443 1.78 -43.51 -3.97
N VAL A 444 0.90 -42.70 -4.58
CA VAL A 444 -0.45 -43.11 -4.99
C VAL A 444 -0.54 -43.16 -6.52
N SER A 445 -1.08 -44.25 -7.05
CA SER A 445 -1.21 -44.50 -8.49
C SER A 445 -2.64 -44.29 -8.97
N ILE A 446 -2.79 -43.61 -10.11
CA ILE A 446 -4.06 -43.39 -10.80
C ILE A 446 -4.05 -44.21 -12.10
N GLY A 447 -4.92 -45.22 -12.19
CA GLY A 447 -5.06 -46.09 -13.36
C GLY A 447 -5.89 -45.49 -14.49
N ALA A 448 -5.79 -46.06 -15.68
CA ALA A 448 -6.38 -45.55 -16.93
C ALA A 448 -7.93 -45.55 -17.02
N GLY A 449 -8.65 -45.90 -15.95
CA GLY A 449 -10.11 -46.13 -15.96
C GLY A 449 -10.97 -45.18 -15.13
N SER A 450 -10.41 -44.23 -14.38
CA SER A 450 -11.19 -43.34 -13.52
C SER A 450 -11.31 -41.94 -14.13
N GLY A 451 -12.47 -41.54 -14.68
CA GLY A 451 -12.84 -40.13 -14.94
C GLY A 451 -12.32 -39.47 -16.22
N SER A 452 -13.08 -38.48 -16.73
CA SER A 452 -12.91 -37.81 -18.03
C SER A 452 -11.54 -37.16 -18.20
N GLY A 453 -10.90 -37.41 -19.35
CA GLY A 453 -9.58 -36.92 -19.74
C GLY A 453 -9.42 -35.40 -19.82
N GLY A 454 -9.35 -34.74 -18.67
CA GLY A 454 -8.77 -33.41 -18.55
C GLY A 454 -7.28 -33.48 -18.86
N LYS A 455 -6.78 -32.58 -19.71
CA LYS A 455 -5.35 -32.46 -20.00
C LYS A 455 -4.62 -32.18 -18.69
N ALA A 456 -3.81 -33.13 -18.22
CA ALA A 456 -3.01 -32.93 -17.02
C ALA A 456 -2.17 -31.63 -17.17
N PRO A 457 -2.07 -30.80 -16.12
CA PRO A 457 -1.26 -29.60 -16.16
C PRO A 457 0.18 -29.98 -16.49
N VAL A 458 0.88 -29.06 -17.15
CA VAL A 458 2.29 -29.26 -17.52
C VAL A 458 3.05 -29.36 -16.20
N ALA A 459 3.48 -30.56 -15.84
CA ALA A 459 4.30 -30.75 -14.67
C ALA A 459 5.66 -30.10 -14.95
N VAL A 460 6.02 -29.12 -14.12
CA VAL A 460 7.29 -28.40 -14.28
C VAL A 460 8.30 -28.96 -13.29
N LYS A 461 9.53 -29.19 -13.75
CA LYS A 461 10.65 -29.46 -12.85
C LYS A 461 10.98 -28.21 -12.04
N ARG A 462 11.36 -28.39 -10.80
CA ARG A 462 11.89 -27.33 -9.95
C ARG A 462 13.18 -26.72 -10.55
N VAL A 463 13.37 -25.41 -10.38
CA VAL A 463 14.62 -24.73 -10.76
C VAL A 463 15.67 -24.96 -9.67
N SER A 464 16.90 -25.26 -10.09
CA SER A 464 18.06 -25.31 -9.21
C SER A 464 19.06 -24.22 -9.55
N LEU A 465 20.00 -23.94 -8.64
CA LEU A 465 21.14 -23.05 -8.95
C LEU A 465 21.94 -23.51 -10.17
N ALA A 466 22.00 -24.82 -10.42
CA ALA A 466 22.67 -25.37 -11.59
C ALA A 466 21.95 -25.02 -12.91
N ASP A 467 20.63 -24.88 -12.87
CA ASP A 467 19.81 -24.51 -14.04
C ASP A 467 19.92 -23.02 -14.37
N LEU A 468 20.15 -22.15 -13.37
CA LEU A 468 20.32 -20.70 -13.56
C LEU A 468 21.74 -20.31 -14.00
N LYS A 469 22.76 -21.10 -13.61
CA LYS A 469 24.17 -20.82 -13.90
C LYS A 469 24.49 -20.53 -15.38
N PRO A 470 23.93 -21.26 -16.38
CA PRO A 470 24.16 -20.93 -17.79
C PRO A 470 23.69 -19.53 -18.17
N ALA A 471 22.56 -19.07 -17.66
CA ALA A 471 22.03 -17.74 -17.93
C ALA A 471 22.96 -16.65 -17.36
N THR A 472 23.45 -16.84 -16.13
CA THR A 472 24.42 -15.94 -15.51
C THR A 472 25.74 -15.85 -16.29
N VAL A 473 26.23 -16.99 -16.80
CA VAL A 473 27.47 -17.02 -17.61
C VAL A 473 27.29 -16.28 -18.93
N GLN A 474 26.17 -16.48 -19.62
CA GLN A 474 25.87 -15.79 -20.87
C GLN A 474 25.66 -14.29 -20.67
N TYR A 475 24.95 -13.90 -19.61
CA TYR A 475 24.79 -12.48 -19.26
C TYR A 475 26.15 -11.80 -19.00
N ARG A 476 27.07 -12.45 -18.26
CA ARG A 476 28.43 -11.92 -18.08
C ARG A 476 29.19 -11.80 -19.41
N ALA A 477 28.99 -12.72 -20.34
CA ALA A 477 29.59 -12.64 -21.68
C ALA A 477 29.01 -11.47 -22.51
N TYR A 478 27.75 -11.11 -22.30
CA TYR A 478 27.13 -9.90 -22.86
C TYR A 478 27.72 -8.61 -22.25
N VAL A 479 27.96 -8.57 -20.93
CA VAL A 479 28.50 -7.39 -20.23
C VAL A 479 29.95 -7.06 -20.63
N ALA A 480 30.79 -8.07 -20.85
CA ALA A 480 32.22 -7.87 -21.12
C ALA A 480 32.53 -6.91 -22.30
N PRO A 481 31.95 -7.07 -23.50
CA PRO A 481 32.15 -6.13 -24.60
C PRO A 481 31.53 -4.76 -24.34
N LYS A 482 30.42 -4.66 -23.59
CA LYS A 482 29.80 -3.38 -23.23
C LYS A 482 30.72 -2.53 -22.36
N LEU A 483 31.37 -3.13 -21.35
CA LEU A 483 32.35 -2.42 -20.54
C LEU A 483 33.59 -1.98 -21.36
N ALA A 484 33.96 -2.74 -22.40
CA ALA A 484 35.02 -2.32 -23.32
C ALA A 484 34.61 -1.09 -24.15
N THR A 485 33.37 -1.07 -24.65
CA THR A 485 32.78 0.10 -25.33
C THR A 485 32.72 1.30 -24.40
N LEU A 486 32.21 1.13 -23.16
CA LEU A 486 32.13 2.17 -22.14
C LEU A 486 33.51 2.78 -21.85
N ALA A 487 34.55 1.96 -21.71
CA ALA A 487 35.91 2.45 -21.49
C ALA A 487 36.40 3.34 -22.64
N GLY A 488 36.01 3.03 -23.88
CA GLY A 488 36.28 3.87 -25.05
C GLY A 488 35.53 5.19 -24.99
N GLN A 489 34.23 5.16 -24.72
CA GLN A 489 33.38 6.35 -24.64
C GLN A 489 33.81 7.29 -23.52
N VAL A 490 34.11 6.76 -22.32
CA VAL A 490 34.66 7.54 -21.20
C VAL A 490 36.00 8.18 -21.59
N ALA A 491 36.85 7.49 -22.35
CA ALA A 491 38.11 8.05 -22.82
C ALA A 491 37.88 9.22 -23.82
N THR A 492 36.85 9.15 -24.66
CA THR A 492 36.43 10.25 -25.54
C THR A 492 35.97 11.46 -24.73
N VAL A 493 35.01 11.28 -23.81
CA VAL A 493 34.50 12.36 -22.94
C VAL A 493 35.63 13.05 -22.18
N ARG A 494 36.55 12.26 -21.62
CA ARG A 494 37.74 12.77 -20.91
C ARG A 494 38.67 13.56 -21.84
N THR A 495 38.80 13.16 -23.10
CA THR A 495 39.61 13.85 -24.10
C THR A 495 38.98 15.19 -24.48
N ASP A 496 37.66 15.25 -24.66
CA ASP A 496 36.96 16.50 -24.92
C ASP A 496 37.07 17.50 -23.78
N ILE A 497 36.94 17.04 -22.53
CA ILE A 497 37.14 17.87 -21.33
C ILE A 497 38.57 18.41 -21.31
N ALA A 498 39.58 17.58 -21.59
CA ALA A 498 40.99 18.01 -21.62
C ALA A 498 41.27 19.06 -22.72
N HIS A 499 40.54 19.02 -23.83
CA HIS A 499 40.64 19.98 -24.92
C HIS A 499 39.70 21.19 -24.78
N HIS A 500 39.01 21.33 -23.64
CA HIS A 500 38.03 22.39 -23.40
C HIS A 500 36.80 22.36 -24.33
N HIS A 501 36.49 21.21 -24.95
CA HIS A 501 35.34 21.01 -25.83
C HIS A 501 34.09 20.53 -25.06
N LEU A 502 33.60 21.34 -24.10
CA LEU A 502 32.51 20.92 -23.19
C LEU A 502 31.17 20.62 -23.91
N ASP A 503 30.89 21.29 -25.03
CA ASP A 503 29.72 20.99 -25.86
C ASP A 503 29.80 19.61 -26.52
N THR A 504 30.99 19.20 -26.94
CA THR A 504 31.23 17.85 -27.49
C THR A 504 31.16 16.82 -26.37
N ALA A 505 31.77 17.12 -25.20
CA ALA A 505 31.71 16.25 -24.03
C ALA A 505 30.26 15.95 -23.58
N ARG A 506 29.34 16.93 -23.65
CA ARG A 506 27.91 16.70 -23.38
C ARG A 506 27.29 15.68 -24.33
N LYS A 507 27.63 15.74 -25.62
CA LYS A 507 27.11 14.80 -26.63
C LYS A 507 27.69 13.40 -26.46
N ASP A 508 28.97 13.32 -26.11
CA ASP A 508 29.69 12.05 -25.96
C ASP A 508 29.45 11.39 -24.59
N TRP A 509 28.96 12.14 -23.60
CA TRP A 509 28.52 11.61 -22.30
C TRP A 509 27.32 10.67 -22.44
N LEU A 510 26.30 11.05 -23.21
CA LEU A 510 25.06 10.27 -23.31
C LEU A 510 25.33 8.83 -23.81
N PRO A 511 26.07 8.58 -24.91
CA PRO A 511 26.43 7.22 -25.32
C PRO A 511 27.14 6.39 -24.23
N ALA A 512 27.95 7.04 -23.37
CA ALA A 512 28.60 6.39 -22.25
C ALA A 512 27.55 5.97 -21.19
N GLN A 513 26.65 6.89 -20.81
CA GLN A 513 25.54 6.59 -19.88
C GLN A 513 24.69 5.43 -20.38
N LEU A 514 24.21 5.51 -21.62
CA LEU A 514 23.36 4.46 -22.20
C LEU A 514 24.06 3.09 -22.27
N THR A 515 25.38 3.07 -22.47
CA THR A 515 26.14 1.81 -22.49
C THR A 515 26.28 1.21 -21.10
N TRP A 516 26.34 2.05 -20.07
CA TRP A 516 26.31 1.61 -18.68
C TRP A 516 24.92 1.07 -18.30
N ASP A 517 23.85 1.75 -18.67
CA ASP A 517 22.47 1.33 -18.39
C ASP A 517 22.13 -0.04 -19.03
N GLU A 518 22.67 -0.32 -20.23
CA GLU A 518 22.51 -1.64 -20.87
C GLU A 518 23.14 -2.79 -20.06
N VAL A 519 24.05 -2.52 -19.12
CA VAL A 519 24.66 -3.50 -18.20
C VAL A 519 23.80 -3.73 -16.93
N GLY A 520 22.63 -3.09 -16.83
CA GLY A 520 21.82 -2.96 -15.61
C GLY A 520 21.44 -4.26 -14.86
N ALA A 521 21.44 -5.45 -15.47
CA ALA A 521 21.19 -6.67 -14.69
C ALA A 521 22.34 -7.05 -13.74
N ALA A 522 23.46 -6.34 -13.79
CA ALA A 522 24.58 -6.51 -12.88
C ALA A 522 24.62 -5.48 -11.73
N TYR A 523 23.55 -4.69 -11.52
CA TYR A 523 23.45 -3.82 -10.34
C TYR A 523 23.69 -4.60 -9.04
N GLY A 524 24.34 -3.97 -8.06
CA GLY A 524 24.76 -4.58 -6.80
C GLY A 524 25.89 -5.63 -6.92
N SER A 525 26.06 -6.28 -8.09
CA SER A 525 27.12 -7.28 -8.30
C SER A 525 28.51 -6.66 -8.38
N PHE A 526 28.60 -5.36 -8.68
CA PHE A 526 29.86 -4.63 -8.79
C PHE A 526 30.31 -3.97 -7.47
N GLY A 527 29.47 -3.99 -6.42
CA GLY A 527 29.73 -3.33 -5.14
C GLY A 527 30.12 -1.85 -5.31
N ASP A 528 31.06 -1.39 -4.48
CA ASP A 528 31.55 -0.01 -4.46
C ASP A 528 32.03 0.52 -5.84
N LEU A 529 32.41 -0.36 -6.77
CA LEU A 529 32.80 0.07 -8.13
C LEU A 529 31.61 0.49 -8.98
N GLY A 530 30.42 -0.08 -8.76
CA GLY A 530 29.19 0.38 -9.41
C GLY A 530 28.88 1.81 -8.99
N ASP A 531 28.86 2.05 -7.68
CA ASP A 531 28.60 3.37 -7.11
C ASP A 531 29.68 4.40 -7.50
N ALA A 532 30.93 3.99 -7.63
CA ALA A 532 31.98 4.90 -8.10
C ALA A 532 31.82 5.31 -9.58
N ILE A 533 31.27 4.42 -10.42
CA ILE A 533 31.09 4.63 -11.86
C ILE A 533 29.83 5.43 -12.17
N ASP A 534 28.74 5.21 -11.45
CA ASP A 534 27.43 5.79 -11.77
C ASP A 534 26.56 6.05 -10.53
N GLY A 535 27.21 6.37 -9.41
CA GLY A 535 26.53 6.67 -8.17
C GLY A 535 25.80 8.00 -8.21
N LEU A 536 24.63 8.01 -7.58
CA LEU A 536 23.77 9.16 -7.41
C LEU A 536 24.15 9.96 -6.14
N PRO A 537 23.99 11.30 -6.11
CA PRO A 537 24.33 12.11 -4.94
C PRO A 537 23.34 11.94 -3.77
N GLN A 538 22.17 11.35 -4.01
CA GLN A 538 21.13 11.13 -3.00
C GLN A 538 21.63 10.16 -1.92
N GLY A 539 21.56 10.59 -0.66
CA GLY A 539 22.02 9.79 0.49
C GLY A 539 23.47 10.06 0.92
N LEU A 540 24.25 10.80 0.11
CA LEU A 540 25.57 11.27 0.53
C LEU A 540 25.43 12.49 1.47
N PRO A 541 26.20 12.56 2.58
CA PRO A 541 26.13 13.67 3.54
C PRO A 541 26.33 15.06 2.91
N GLY A 542 27.18 15.16 1.89
CA GLY A 542 27.45 16.39 1.14
C GLY A 542 26.58 16.57 -0.11
N GLY A 543 25.70 15.62 -0.44
CA GLY A 543 24.93 15.62 -1.69
C GLY A 543 25.82 15.81 -2.92
N VAL A 544 25.45 16.75 -3.80
CA VAL A 544 26.23 17.08 -5.01
C VAL A 544 27.64 17.64 -4.74
N HIS A 545 27.93 18.03 -3.49
CA HIS A 545 29.24 18.52 -3.07
C HIS A 545 30.04 17.49 -2.28
N ASP A 546 29.53 16.26 -2.15
CA ASP A 546 30.24 15.19 -1.47
C ASP A 546 31.47 14.75 -2.28
N LYS A 547 32.56 14.41 -1.57
CA LYS A 547 33.78 13.88 -2.16
C LYS A 547 33.59 12.51 -2.81
N ASP A 548 32.57 11.78 -2.37
CA ASP A 548 32.24 10.45 -2.84
C ASP A 548 31.24 10.50 -4.01
N PHE A 549 30.71 11.68 -4.37
CA PHE A 549 29.93 11.86 -5.60
C PHE A 549 30.87 11.89 -6.81
N THR A 550 31.01 10.74 -7.48
CA THR A 550 31.89 10.55 -8.65
C THR A 550 31.17 9.91 -9.82
N GLY A 551 31.91 9.57 -10.88
CA GLY A 551 31.36 8.80 -11.98
C GLY A 551 30.62 9.61 -13.05
N LEU A 552 29.75 8.93 -13.79
CA LEU A 552 29.01 9.46 -14.92
C LEU A 552 28.01 10.54 -14.51
N HIS A 553 27.18 10.31 -13.47
CA HIS A 553 26.29 11.34 -12.93
C HIS A 553 27.03 12.56 -12.36
N ARG A 554 28.24 12.38 -11.80
CA ARG A 554 29.05 13.55 -11.40
C ARG A 554 29.53 14.37 -12.58
N LEU A 555 29.89 13.71 -13.69
CA LEU A 555 30.24 14.39 -14.94
C LEU A 555 29.03 15.08 -15.55
N GLU A 556 27.88 14.43 -15.56
CA GLU A 556 26.60 14.99 -15.97
C GLU A 556 26.31 16.28 -15.19
N TYR A 557 26.29 16.22 -13.86
CA TYR A 557 26.06 17.37 -13.02
C TYR A 557 26.96 18.54 -13.41
N GLY A 558 28.27 18.32 -13.52
CA GLY A 558 29.21 19.38 -13.86
C GLY A 558 29.07 19.91 -15.29
N LEU A 559 28.82 19.04 -16.28
CA LEU A 559 28.67 19.43 -17.69
C LEU A 559 27.42 20.30 -17.92
N TRP A 560 26.32 20.04 -17.22
CA TRP A 560 25.08 20.82 -17.33
C TRP A 560 25.02 22.01 -16.36
N HIS A 561 25.83 22.02 -15.30
CA HIS A 561 25.96 23.13 -14.35
C HIS A 561 27.19 24.02 -14.57
N LYS A 562 27.81 23.93 -15.76
CA LYS A 562 28.91 24.82 -16.21
C LYS A 562 30.18 24.74 -15.34
N ALA A 563 30.48 23.57 -14.80
CA ALA A 563 31.75 23.30 -14.15
C ALA A 563 32.93 23.47 -15.13
N GLY A 564 34.06 23.98 -14.63
CA GLY A 564 35.26 24.18 -15.43
C GLY A 564 36.02 22.87 -15.70
N THR A 565 36.90 22.87 -16.70
CA THR A 565 37.73 21.69 -17.03
C THR A 565 38.63 21.25 -15.87
N GLY A 566 39.11 22.18 -15.04
CA GLY A 566 39.91 21.88 -13.85
C GLY A 566 39.15 21.07 -12.78
N GLU A 567 37.82 21.17 -12.76
CA GLU A 567 36.96 20.40 -11.85
C GLU A 567 36.54 19.06 -12.47
N LEU A 568 36.23 19.05 -13.77
CA LEU A 568 35.72 17.87 -14.48
C LEU A 568 36.81 16.84 -14.83
N LEU A 569 38.03 17.29 -15.13
CA LEU A 569 39.10 16.40 -15.59
C LEU A 569 39.50 15.35 -14.53
N PRO A 570 39.66 15.70 -13.24
CA PRO A 570 39.90 14.71 -12.19
C PRO A 570 38.78 13.67 -12.05
N VAL A 571 37.51 14.07 -12.23
CA VAL A 571 36.36 13.15 -12.20
C VAL A 571 36.44 12.18 -13.36
N ALA A 572 36.71 12.67 -14.57
CA ALA A 572 36.83 11.85 -15.78
C ALA A 572 38.03 10.88 -15.71
N ASP A 573 39.15 11.31 -15.12
CA ASP A 573 40.32 10.47 -14.88
C ASP A 573 40.03 9.33 -13.89
N ARG A 574 39.29 9.63 -12.81
CA ARG A 574 38.85 8.62 -11.85
C ARG A 574 37.87 7.63 -12.50
N LEU A 575 36.83 8.12 -13.17
CA LEU A 575 35.85 7.27 -13.87
C LEU A 575 36.53 6.33 -14.88
N LYS A 576 37.48 6.82 -15.67
CA LYS A 576 38.26 5.98 -16.60
C LYS A 576 39.00 4.85 -15.87
N THR A 577 39.57 5.16 -14.71
CA THR A 577 40.29 4.18 -13.86
C THR A 577 39.34 3.15 -13.25
N ASP A 578 38.17 3.60 -12.79
CA ASP A 578 37.15 2.74 -12.19
C ASP A 578 36.57 1.76 -13.21
N VAL A 579 36.22 2.23 -14.41
CA VAL A 579 35.77 1.37 -15.53
C VAL A 579 36.86 0.36 -15.93
N ALA A 580 38.13 0.79 -16.03
CA ALA A 580 39.23 -0.12 -16.33
C ALA A 580 39.42 -1.19 -15.23
N THR A 581 39.24 -0.80 -13.97
CA THR A 581 39.31 -1.70 -12.82
C THR A 581 38.17 -2.72 -12.84
N LEU A 582 36.94 -2.27 -13.11
CA LEU A 582 35.77 -3.14 -13.23
C LEU A 582 35.98 -4.17 -14.34
N ARG A 583 36.44 -3.75 -15.53
CA ARG A 583 36.76 -4.67 -16.64
C ARG A 583 37.74 -5.76 -16.24
N LYS A 584 38.78 -5.41 -15.49
CA LYS A 584 39.79 -6.37 -15.01
C LYS A 584 39.21 -7.34 -13.98
N LYS A 585 38.28 -6.87 -13.13
CA LYS A 585 37.65 -7.66 -12.07
C LYS A 585 36.45 -8.48 -12.54
N LEU A 586 35.82 -8.16 -13.67
CA LEU A 586 34.61 -8.82 -14.17
C LEU A 586 34.69 -10.37 -14.14
N PRO A 587 35.80 -11.04 -14.50
CA PRO A 587 35.88 -12.50 -14.43
C PRO A 587 35.79 -13.07 -13.00
N GLN A 588 36.09 -12.26 -11.99
CA GLN A 588 36.09 -12.60 -10.57
C GLN A 588 34.78 -12.21 -9.87
N VAL A 589 33.93 -11.40 -10.53
CA VAL A 589 32.62 -11.03 -10.00
C VAL A 589 31.74 -12.29 -9.96
N THR A 590 31.31 -12.63 -8.75
CA THR A 590 30.37 -13.73 -8.51
C THR A 590 28.99 -13.12 -8.51
N VAL A 591 28.23 -13.34 -9.58
CA VAL A 591 26.82 -12.97 -9.66
C VAL A 591 26.03 -14.12 -9.05
N ASP A 592 25.17 -13.83 -8.07
CA ASP A 592 24.26 -14.84 -7.53
C ASP A 592 23.30 -15.27 -8.65
N PRO A 593 23.23 -16.56 -9.02
CA PRO A 593 22.30 -17.02 -10.04
C PRO A 593 20.84 -16.64 -9.76
N THR A 594 20.46 -16.44 -8.49
CA THR A 594 19.10 -16.03 -8.12
C THR A 594 18.80 -14.55 -8.36
N ASP A 595 19.82 -13.72 -8.57
CA ASP A 595 19.62 -12.31 -8.89
C ASP A 595 19.04 -12.14 -10.30
N LEU A 596 19.49 -12.94 -11.27
CA LEU A 596 19.13 -12.72 -12.67
C LEU A 596 17.60 -12.77 -12.93
N PRO A 597 16.82 -13.69 -12.35
CA PRO A 597 15.35 -13.62 -12.36
C PRO A 597 14.77 -12.33 -11.80
N LEU A 598 15.29 -11.82 -10.67
CA LEU A 598 14.84 -10.55 -10.05
C LEU A 598 15.08 -9.37 -10.99
N ARG A 599 16.27 -9.32 -11.61
CA ARG A 599 16.68 -8.24 -12.52
C ARG A 599 15.78 -8.11 -13.75
N SER A 600 15.07 -9.17 -14.13
CA SER A 600 14.10 -9.10 -15.23
C SER A 600 12.96 -8.12 -14.96
N HIS A 601 12.66 -7.84 -13.69
CA HIS A 601 11.69 -6.85 -13.24
C HIS A 601 12.36 -5.55 -12.76
N GLU A 602 13.36 -5.66 -11.89
CA GLU A 602 13.95 -4.53 -11.17
C GLU A 602 14.55 -3.46 -12.09
N ILE A 603 15.13 -3.83 -13.24
CA ILE A 603 15.73 -2.86 -14.18
C ILE A 603 14.70 -1.78 -14.59
N LEU A 604 13.48 -2.19 -14.93
CA LEU A 604 12.42 -1.24 -15.32
C LEU A 604 11.72 -0.62 -14.11
N GLU A 605 11.76 -1.27 -12.94
CA GLU A 605 11.23 -0.71 -11.71
C GLU A 605 12.10 0.47 -11.25
N ASP A 606 13.42 0.32 -11.31
CA ASP A 606 14.39 1.38 -11.05
C ASP A 606 14.25 2.51 -12.08
N ALA A 607 14.06 2.19 -13.37
CA ALA A 607 13.77 3.19 -14.41
C ALA A 607 12.51 4.01 -14.07
N LEU A 608 11.43 3.34 -13.66
CA LEU A 608 10.19 4.00 -13.24
C LEU A 608 10.41 4.87 -12.00
N ARG A 609 11.14 4.36 -11.00
CA ARG A 609 11.38 5.04 -9.73
C ARG A 609 12.29 6.25 -9.89
N ASP A 610 13.40 6.10 -10.60
CA ASP A 610 14.52 7.05 -10.57
C ASP A 610 14.57 7.93 -11.82
N ARG A 611 14.33 7.35 -13.00
CA ARG A 611 14.48 8.08 -14.28
C ARG A 611 13.19 8.78 -14.68
N LEU A 612 12.07 8.07 -14.71
CA LEU A 612 10.78 8.64 -15.12
C LEU A 612 10.20 9.62 -14.09
N THR A 613 10.71 9.65 -12.86
CA THR A 613 10.43 10.71 -11.88
C THR A 613 11.37 11.91 -11.99
N GLY A 614 12.46 11.78 -12.76
CA GLY A 614 13.56 12.75 -12.84
C GLY A 614 14.47 12.77 -11.61
N ALA A 615 14.37 11.80 -10.70
CA ALA A 615 15.21 11.75 -9.51
C ALA A 615 16.69 11.50 -9.82
N ALA A 616 16.99 10.72 -10.86
CA ALA A 616 18.36 10.43 -11.29
C ALA A 616 18.99 11.54 -12.15
N ASP A 617 18.17 12.38 -12.81
CA ASP A 617 18.64 13.39 -13.76
C ASP A 617 19.49 14.47 -13.08
N GLN A 618 20.75 14.61 -13.50
CA GLN A 618 21.66 15.65 -13.02
C GLN A 618 21.73 16.86 -13.96
N GLY A 619 20.78 16.96 -14.90
CA GLY A 619 20.55 18.11 -15.75
C GLY A 619 20.55 17.79 -17.24
N SER A 620 20.85 16.55 -17.64
CA SER A 620 20.85 16.12 -19.04
C SER A 620 19.45 16.14 -19.66
N GLY A 621 18.44 15.77 -18.88
CA GLY A 621 17.08 15.56 -19.38
C GLY A 621 16.94 14.32 -20.27
N ASP A 622 17.93 13.42 -20.28
CA ASP A 622 18.01 12.26 -21.19
C ASP A 622 17.33 10.98 -20.63
N MET A 623 16.54 11.10 -19.57
CA MET A 623 15.92 9.98 -18.84
C MET A 623 15.09 9.01 -19.72
N TYR A 624 14.45 9.48 -20.79
CA TYR A 624 13.75 8.59 -21.73
C TYR A 624 14.71 7.79 -22.63
N ALA A 625 15.88 8.34 -22.93
CA ALA A 625 16.95 7.64 -23.64
C ALA A 625 17.52 6.53 -22.77
N GLU A 626 17.80 6.84 -21.51
CA GLU A 626 18.29 5.88 -20.50
C GLU A 626 17.26 4.76 -20.28
N THR A 627 15.97 5.10 -20.18
CA THR A 627 14.89 4.10 -20.09
C THR A 627 14.83 3.20 -21.35
N GLU A 628 15.14 3.73 -22.54
CA GLU A 628 15.25 2.90 -23.75
C GLU A 628 16.45 1.92 -23.68
N ALA A 629 17.54 2.31 -23.01
CA ALA A 629 18.67 1.42 -22.73
C ALA A 629 18.31 0.30 -21.72
N ASP A 630 17.54 0.62 -20.68
CA ASP A 630 17.01 -0.38 -19.72
C ASP A 630 16.15 -1.44 -20.38
N ILE A 631 15.30 -1.04 -21.33
CA ILE A 631 14.47 -1.97 -22.10
C ILE A 631 15.35 -2.99 -22.82
N LYS A 632 16.48 -2.57 -23.39
CA LYS A 632 17.43 -3.49 -24.04
C LYS A 632 18.08 -4.42 -23.02
N GLY A 633 18.52 -3.89 -21.88
CA GLY A 633 19.07 -4.71 -20.79
C GLY A 633 18.07 -5.78 -20.33
N THR A 634 16.81 -5.37 -20.14
CA THR A 634 15.70 -6.25 -19.75
C THR A 634 15.45 -7.35 -20.78
N ARG A 635 15.44 -7.02 -22.09
CA ARG A 635 15.28 -8.02 -23.16
C ARG A 635 16.38 -9.08 -23.11
N VAL A 636 17.63 -8.66 -22.91
CA VAL A 636 18.76 -9.59 -22.80
C VAL A 636 18.56 -10.54 -21.63
N VAL A 637 18.19 -10.03 -20.45
CA VAL A 637 17.90 -10.89 -19.28
C VAL A 637 16.80 -11.91 -19.60
N LEU A 638 15.70 -11.47 -20.21
CA LEU A 638 14.60 -12.35 -20.58
C LEU A 638 15.00 -13.42 -21.59
N ASP A 639 15.86 -13.08 -22.55
CA ASP A 639 16.40 -14.02 -23.53
C ASP A 639 17.28 -15.09 -22.86
N GLU A 640 18.12 -14.69 -21.91
CA GLU A 640 18.96 -15.62 -21.14
C GLU A 640 18.14 -16.57 -20.25
N LEU A 641 17.03 -16.07 -19.69
CA LEU A 641 16.11 -16.86 -18.87
C LEU A 641 15.11 -17.67 -19.70
N ALA A 642 15.02 -17.43 -21.01
CA ALA A 642 14.01 -18.02 -21.87
C ALA A 642 13.94 -19.56 -21.85
N PRO A 643 15.06 -20.32 -21.78
CA PRO A 643 15.02 -21.77 -21.67
C PRO A 643 14.30 -22.28 -20.42
N LEU A 644 14.29 -21.49 -19.35
CA LEU A 644 13.62 -21.81 -18.09
C LEU A 644 12.19 -21.27 -18.04
N VAL A 645 11.94 -20.09 -18.60
CA VAL A 645 10.61 -19.48 -18.59
C VAL A 645 9.65 -20.16 -19.57
N LYS A 646 10.07 -20.48 -20.80
CA LYS A 646 9.17 -21.03 -21.84
C LYS A 646 8.43 -22.32 -21.44
N PRO A 647 9.08 -23.31 -20.80
CA PRO A 647 8.38 -24.52 -20.34
C PRO A 647 7.36 -24.26 -19.23
N ARG A 648 7.51 -23.16 -18.49
CA ARG A 648 6.72 -22.80 -17.30
C ARG A 648 5.55 -21.88 -17.65
N SER A 649 5.82 -20.84 -18.43
CA SER A 649 4.84 -19.85 -18.87
C SER A 649 5.08 -19.49 -20.33
N PRO A 650 4.55 -20.29 -21.29
CA PRO A 650 4.86 -20.14 -22.71
C PRO A 650 4.36 -18.82 -23.33
N LYS A 651 3.41 -18.14 -22.67
CA LYS A 651 2.88 -16.84 -23.13
C LYS A 651 3.61 -15.64 -22.52
N LEU A 652 4.37 -15.82 -21.43
CA LEU A 652 4.99 -14.70 -20.72
C LEU A 652 5.94 -13.92 -21.62
N LEU A 653 6.93 -14.59 -22.23
CA LEU A 653 7.94 -13.89 -23.05
C LEU A 653 7.34 -13.20 -24.28
N PRO A 654 6.43 -13.81 -25.07
CA PRO A 654 5.75 -13.09 -26.14
C PRO A 654 4.93 -11.87 -25.66
N THR A 655 4.24 -11.99 -24.53
CA THR A 655 3.47 -10.88 -23.94
C THR A 655 4.41 -9.76 -23.47
N ALA A 656 5.46 -10.09 -22.74
CA ALA A 656 6.47 -9.14 -22.28
C ALA A 656 7.15 -8.45 -23.47
N ALA A 657 7.54 -9.18 -24.52
CA ALA A 657 8.13 -8.60 -25.73
C ALA A 657 7.22 -7.56 -26.39
N ALA A 658 5.92 -7.88 -26.56
CA ALA A 658 4.96 -6.94 -27.13
C ALA A 658 4.73 -5.70 -26.24
N GLN A 659 4.74 -5.87 -24.91
CA GLN A 659 4.63 -4.75 -23.97
C GLN A 659 5.89 -3.87 -23.99
N LEU A 660 7.09 -4.47 -24.06
CA LEU A 660 8.35 -3.74 -24.23
C LEU A 660 8.37 -2.97 -25.55
N ASP A 661 7.90 -3.56 -26.66
CA ASP A 661 7.77 -2.86 -27.94
C ASP A 661 6.81 -1.66 -27.84
N SER A 662 5.71 -1.83 -27.11
CA SER A 662 4.75 -0.75 -26.87
C SER A 662 5.31 0.35 -25.98
N LEU A 663 6.12 0.00 -24.96
CA LEU A 663 6.79 0.96 -24.09
C LEU A 663 7.84 1.74 -24.88
N GLU A 664 8.68 1.05 -25.64
CA GLU A 664 9.70 1.65 -26.52
C GLU A 664 9.08 2.61 -27.54
N SER A 665 7.92 2.25 -28.09
CA SER A 665 7.14 3.12 -28.98
C SER A 665 6.59 4.36 -28.27
N ALA A 666 6.11 4.22 -27.02
CA ALA A 666 5.63 5.33 -26.22
C ALA A 666 6.78 6.30 -25.83
N LEU A 667 7.95 5.77 -25.48
CA LEU A 667 9.16 6.56 -25.25
C LEU A 667 9.53 7.33 -26.51
N ARG A 668 9.63 6.67 -27.67
CA ARG A 668 9.98 7.36 -28.93
C ARG A 668 9.00 8.45 -29.33
N ALA A 669 7.74 8.35 -28.91
CA ALA A 669 6.74 9.39 -29.14
C ALA A 669 6.97 10.67 -28.31
N THR A 670 7.81 10.62 -27.25
CA THR A 670 8.23 11.83 -26.51
C THR A 670 9.31 12.63 -27.23
N ARG A 671 9.89 12.10 -28.32
CA ARG A 671 10.92 12.79 -29.10
C ARG A 671 10.30 13.89 -29.96
N THR A 672 11.02 15.02 -30.06
CA THR A 672 10.68 16.11 -30.96
C THR A 672 11.88 16.44 -31.86
N HIS A 673 11.65 16.60 -33.17
CA HIS A 673 12.70 16.77 -34.17
C HIS A 673 13.81 15.69 -34.14
N GLY A 674 13.48 14.49 -33.67
CA GLY A 674 14.42 13.37 -33.54
C GLY A 674 15.28 13.38 -32.27
N GLY A 675 15.18 14.42 -31.43
CA GLY A 675 15.86 14.52 -30.14
C GLY A 675 14.93 14.19 -28.97
N TRP A 676 15.52 13.76 -27.86
CA TRP A 676 14.80 13.61 -26.59
C TRP A 676 14.49 14.97 -25.99
N GLN A 677 13.34 15.05 -25.31
CA GLN A 677 12.93 16.25 -24.61
C GLN A 677 13.18 16.10 -23.11
N PRO A 678 13.61 17.16 -22.42
CA PRO A 678 13.60 17.20 -20.97
C PRO A 678 12.20 16.91 -20.44
N PHE A 679 12.10 16.22 -19.31
CA PHE A 679 10.82 15.79 -18.73
C PHE A 679 9.75 16.87 -18.57
N PRO A 680 10.08 18.11 -18.13
CA PRO A 680 9.08 19.18 -18.02
C PRO A 680 8.44 19.57 -19.36
N ASP A 681 9.15 19.35 -20.47
CA ASP A 681 8.74 19.77 -21.81
C ASP A 681 7.88 18.71 -22.51
N VAL A 682 7.85 17.46 -22.01
CA VAL A 682 7.01 16.40 -22.56
C VAL A 682 5.56 16.60 -22.11
N PRO A 683 4.59 16.60 -23.04
CA PRO A 683 3.21 16.83 -22.67
C PRO A 683 2.68 15.69 -21.77
N LEU A 684 1.73 16.06 -20.90
CA LEU A 684 1.26 15.16 -19.83
C LEU A 684 0.67 13.85 -20.37
N ALA A 685 0.02 13.89 -21.54
CA ALA A 685 -0.61 12.71 -22.13
C ALA A 685 0.43 11.65 -22.51
N GLU A 686 1.55 12.07 -23.10
CA GLU A 686 2.67 11.22 -23.51
C GLU A 686 3.35 10.62 -22.27
N ARG A 687 3.56 11.42 -21.22
CA ARG A 687 4.07 10.94 -19.92
C ARG A 687 3.18 9.84 -19.34
N GLN A 688 1.87 10.08 -19.29
CA GLN A 688 0.89 9.10 -18.83
C GLN A 688 0.87 7.82 -19.69
N GLN A 689 1.14 7.91 -21.00
CA GLN A 689 1.26 6.72 -21.84
C GLN A 689 2.51 5.91 -21.48
N VAL A 690 3.66 6.57 -21.27
CA VAL A 690 4.89 5.90 -20.82
C VAL A 690 4.64 5.19 -19.48
N ASP A 691 4.11 5.90 -18.48
CA ASP A 691 3.79 5.35 -17.14
C ASP A 691 2.85 4.14 -17.22
N ALA A 692 1.81 4.23 -18.06
CA ALA A 692 0.86 3.12 -18.23
C ALA A 692 1.51 1.89 -18.89
N ARG A 693 2.43 2.09 -19.86
CA ARG A 693 3.08 0.97 -20.55
C ARG A 693 4.16 0.33 -19.69
N ILE A 694 4.93 1.12 -18.93
CA ILE A 694 5.94 0.57 -18.02
C ILE A 694 5.29 -0.16 -16.86
N GLY A 695 4.18 0.35 -16.29
CA GLY A 695 3.41 -0.39 -15.29
C GLY A 695 2.84 -1.70 -15.84
N SER A 696 2.36 -1.71 -17.09
CA SER A 696 1.84 -2.91 -17.75
C SER A 696 2.91 -4.00 -17.93
N VAL A 697 4.13 -3.62 -18.33
CA VAL A 697 5.22 -4.59 -18.50
C VAL A 697 5.76 -5.06 -17.15
N LEU A 698 5.88 -4.17 -16.15
CA LEU A 698 6.32 -4.51 -14.81
C LEU A 698 5.43 -5.57 -14.16
N GLU A 699 4.11 -5.46 -14.31
CA GLU A 699 3.15 -6.46 -13.83
C GLU A 699 3.41 -7.85 -14.45
N THR A 700 3.67 -7.91 -15.75
CA THR A 700 4.01 -9.18 -16.42
C THR A 700 5.34 -9.74 -15.90
N LEU A 701 6.35 -8.87 -15.77
CA LEU A 701 7.71 -9.25 -15.37
C LEU A 701 7.80 -9.66 -13.90
N ALA A 702 6.89 -9.17 -13.04
CA ALA A 702 6.82 -9.52 -11.61
C ALA A 702 6.63 -11.03 -11.37
N SER A 703 6.10 -11.76 -12.36
CA SER A 703 5.95 -13.22 -12.27
C SER A 703 7.22 -14.02 -12.57
N VAL A 704 8.25 -13.41 -13.20
CA VAL A 704 9.47 -14.14 -13.59
C VAL A 704 10.28 -14.64 -12.40
N PRO A 705 10.51 -13.85 -11.33
CA PRO A 705 11.19 -14.33 -10.13
C PRO A 705 10.52 -15.56 -9.52
N ASP A 706 9.20 -15.51 -9.34
CA ASP A 706 8.42 -16.61 -8.76
C ASP A 706 8.51 -17.88 -9.62
N LEU A 707 8.39 -17.73 -10.95
CA LEU A 707 8.51 -18.87 -11.87
C LEU A 707 9.89 -19.55 -11.83
N LEU A 708 10.91 -18.80 -11.43
CA LEU A 708 12.30 -19.27 -11.41
C LEU A 708 12.88 -19.37 -10.00
N GLU A 709 12.00 -19.38 -8.99
CA GLU A 709 12.41 -19.48 -7.60
C GLU A 709 13.25 -20.74 -7.38
N VAL A 710 14.38 -20.55 -6.70
CA VAL A 710 15.19 -21.65 -6.20
C VAL A 710 14.81 -21.84 -4.74
N PRO A 711 14.18 -22.97 -4.37
CA PRO A 711 13.74 -23.18 -3.00
C PRO A 711 14.94 -23.18 -2.06
N ILE A 712 14.67 -22.72 -0.84
CA ILE A 712 15.64 -22.57 0.23
C ILE A 712 16.12 -23.96 0.68
N SER A 713 17.01 -24.58 -0.08
CA SER A 713 17.79 -25.71 0.40
C SER A 713 18.90 -25.14 1.28
N ARG A 714 18.73 -25.26 2.59
CA ARG A 714 19.84 -25.17 3.54
C ARG A 714 20.42 -26.55 3.78
#